data_AF-A0A1H1PN60-F1
#
_entry.id   AF-A0A1H1PN60-F1
#
_cell.length_a   1.000
_cell.length_b   1.000
_cell.length_c   1.000
_cell.angle_alpha   90.00
_cell.angle_beta   90.00
_cell.angle_gamma   90.00
#
_symmetry.space_group_name_H-M   'P 1'
#
loop_
_entity.id
_entity.type
_entity.pdbx_description
1 polymer ?
#
loop_
_entity_poly.entity_id
_entity_poly.type
_entity_poly.pdbx_seq_one_letter_code
_entity_poly.pdbx_strand_id
1 'polypeptide(L)'
;MKRLLLCMTALLVTFFAFSQVPANDLIENAIEITGPNFTDANVRLDLATTTNEEPPTCPTGVFNKVYYKYTATADGNLTGVISDVISTPITQSFIIVYTAPDLNQTDVSQLVLASDCAIAESASVSVSSGQAYYIEVHRSDADALSNITFSIGTPPTNDTIENAIEITGSEYFIEDPLRLDLAAVNPGGQTGGCNLAGLKTVFYKFTANTNGSAFFRLSNSGFNAPPVTDTAYLVAYTAPSLNALNTELSLASSCSIGTQTTFNIVEGQVYYVLINRDEPGAPSLIDARIDQDGTPEERQALIDLYNATDGPNWPFGFGFSWNTPAPLSTWTNVRVDNGHVVSVVLGTFGITGTLPASLADLTFLEIADFRSCNLSGEVPDLGSISTLEKFDISSNRFSFGDLETHFTNNSTIPDFRYTSQTTVDDEIQFEPTIGSNYTLSVTPDTGTNVNYQWSKDRGVEDDILIAGATSATYDLTNIQSDDLDSYICEITSSTIPDLIIERKLINLTGPVSQQERDALIAFYNATDGPNWLSSTNWLSTEPVGNWDFITTRGNKVIQIDIFGNAGLNGVLPTEIGDLIYLETLNIAIETDLTGPIPTSIGNLSELRRFRFQLTGISGSVPTSIGNLINLREIRIFGTNLSGELLSSLVTLTNLEDLTIDGGDYSGFSNIFTGQMPTAFGDLTNLKILSLARSSFDGQIPSSFSNLTELRSINLFECDFSGPLPDLTGLTNPELAFIFLDNNFFDFGDLEPLINNGISYGQLTYSPQRTSDQEEEIMSPPGVDIVLDVDDTNINRNGEDTAMNNEYQWFKDGTAISGADASTYTIVNAQPTDSGVYYCEITNPLLPDLTIVRANITVTVEDNLSTEDFKNGEYKIFPNPATDWISIQTQSGTDAFAQVFDVNGKLLFERQLSAEITAIAIDQLAAGMYLISVTTDNMKTTKRFVKQ
;
A
#
# COMPACT_ATOMS: atom_id res chain seq x y z
N MET A 1 54.81 -9.19 -37.16
CA MET A 1 55.63 -9.11 -38.41
C MET A 1 56.79 -10.11 -38.49
N LYS A 2 57.56 -10.43 -37.43
CA LYS A 2 58.54 -11.55 -37.47
C LYS A 2 57.93 -12.98 -37.52
N ARG A 3 56.67 -13.17 -37.09
CA ARG A 3 55.89 -14.41 -37.35
C ARG A 3 55.34 -14.49 -38.79
N LEU A 4 55.23 -13.37 -39.49
CA LEU A 4 54.76 -13.33 -40.89
C LEU A 4 55.88 -13.66 -41.90
N LEU A 5 57.14 -13.63 -41.47
CA LEU A 5 58.33 -13.87 -42.30
C LEU A 5 58.91 -15.29 -42.18
N LEU A 6 58.44 -16.10 -41.22
CA LEU A 6 58.88 -17.51 -41.06
C LEU A 6 58.03 -18.51 -41.88
N CYS A 7 56.83 -18.13 -42.33
CA CYS A 7 55.97 -19.00 -43.15
C CYS A 7 56.27 -18.94 -44.66
N MET A 8 57.13 -18.04 -45.15
CA MET A 8 57.36 -17.83 -46.59
C MET A 8 58.62 -18.52 -47.16
N THR A 9 59.35 -19.35 -46.40
CA THR A 9 60.59 -20.01 -46.90
C THR A 9 60.76 -21.49 -46.54
N ALA A 10 59.67 -22.24 -46.37
CA ALA A 10 59.72 -23.70 -46.42
C ALA A 10 58.44 -24.25 -47.07
N LEU A 11 58.47 -24.48 -48.39
CA LEU A 11 57.49 -25.29 -49.10
C LEU A 11 57.62 -26.74 -48.57
N LEU A 12 56.75 -27.16 -47.65
CA LEU A 12 56.64 -28.56 -47.25
C LEU A 12 55.32 -29.13 -47.75
N VAL A 13 55.40 -30.17 -48.57
CA VAL A 13 54.24 -30.96 -49.02
C VAL A 13 54.26 -32.28 -48.27
N THR A 14 53.26 -32.54 -47.44
CA THR A 14 53.01 -33.84 -46.81
C THR A 14 51.99 -34.59 -47.68
N PHE A 15 52.30 -35.82 -48.10
CA PHE A 15 51.40 -36.65 -48.92
C PHE A 15 50.91 -37.86 -48.12
N PHE A 16 49.61 -38.14 -48.21
CA PHE A 16 48.96 -39.32 -47.60
C PHE A 16 48.59 -40.34 -48.69
N ALA A 17 48.88 -41.63 -48.46
CA ALA A 17 48.44 -42.72 -49.34
C ALA A 17 47.68 -43.77 -48.54
N PHE A 18 46.50 -44.17 -49.04
CA PHE A 18 45.66 -45.22 -48.46
C PHE A 18 45.81 -46.52 -49.25
N SER A 19 45.99 -47.66 -48.57
CA SER A 19 45.93 -48.97 -49.22
C SER A 19 45.28 -50.04 -48.32
N GLN A 20 44.57 -51.00 -48.93
CA GLN A 20 44.13 -52.24 -48.28
C GLN A 20 45.20 -53.33 -48.53
N VAL A 21 45.63 -54.05 -47.49
CA VAL A 21 46.73 -55.03 -47.59
C VAL A 21 46.25 -56.47 -47.28
N PRO A 22 46.74 -57.50 -48.01
CA PRO A 22 46.43 -58.91 -47.80
C PRO A 22 46.86 -59.48 -46.43
N ALA A 23 46.17 -60.54 -46.02
CA ALA A 23 46.09 -61.12 -44.67
C ALA A 23 47.38 -61.71 -44.01
N ASN A 24 48.60 -61.34 -44.42
CA ASN A 24 49.83 -61.95 -43.90
C ASN A 24 50.86 -61.01 -43.24
N ASP A 25 50.54 -59.72 -43.02
CA ASP A 25 51.35 -58.83 -42.16
C ASP A 25 50.68 -58.66 -40.78
N LEU A 26 50.75 -59.71 -39.96
CA LEU A 26 50.42 -59.65 -38.53
C LEU A 26 51.62 -59.05 -37.77
N ILE A 27 51.49 -57.80 -37.31
CA ILE A 27 52.37 -57.24 -36.29
C ILE A 27 52.01 -57.92 -34.96
N GLU A 28 52.58 -59.11 -34.71
CA GLU A 28 52.30 -59.91 -33.51
C GLU A 28 53.20 -59.57 -32.29
N ASN A 29 54.13 -58.62 -32.40
CA ASN A 29 55.09 -58.30 -31.34
C ASN A 29 55.15 -56.80 -30.98
N ALA A 30 54.04 -56.23 -30.49
CA ALA A 30 54.03 -54.85 -30.03
C ALA A 30 54.19 -54.72 -28.51
N ILE A 31 54.97 -53.73 -28.05
CA ILE A 31 55.23 -53.44 -26.64
C ILE A 31 54.30 -52.30 -26.17
N GLU A 32 53.67 -52.50 -25.02
CA GLU A 32 52.78 -51.56 -24.35
C GLU A 32 53.58 -50.39 -23.72
N ILE A 33 53.22 -49.14 -24.05
CA ILE A 33 53.73 -47.95 -23.36
C ILE A 33 52.63 -47.42 -22.43
N THR A 34 52.83 -47.55 -21.12
CA THR A 34 51.99 -46.90 -20.09
C THR A 34 52.69 -45.63 -19.58
N GLY A 35 52.00 -44.49 -19.64
CA GLY A 35 52.51 -43.19 -19.18
C GLY A 35 51.37 -42.24 -18.77
N PRO A 36 51.61 -41.28 -17.86
CA PRO A 36 50.57 -40.55 -17.12
C PRO A 36 49.71 -39.55 -17.92
N ASN A 37 49.84 -39.49 -19.24
CA ASN A 37 49.15 -38.53 -20.12
C ASN A 37 48.07 -39.17 -21.03
N PHE A 38 47.61 -40.39 -20.75
CA PHE A 38 46.61 -41.09 -21.55
C PHE A 38 45.51 -41.65 -20.64
N THR A 39 44.36 -40.96 -20.55
CA THR A 39 43.25 -41.31 -19.64
C THR A 39 41.94 -41.65 -20.35
N ASP A 40 42.00 -42.01 -21.63
CA ASP A 40 40.81 -42.43 -22.37
C ASP A 40 40.82 -43.94 -22.62
N ALA A 41 39.78 -44.64 -22.15
CA ALA A 41 39.68 -46.11 -22.15
C ALA A 41 39.50 -46.73 -23.56
N ASN A 42 39.58 -45.91 -24.62
CA ASN A 42 39.24 -46.28 -26.00
C ASN A 42 40.41 -46.08 -27.00
N VAL A 43 41.66 -45.98 -26.52
CA VAL A 43 42.86 -45.93 -27.38
C VAL A 43 43.96 -46.84 -26.82
N ARG A 44 44.56 -47.68 -27.69
CA ARG A 44 45.64 -48.62 -27.33
C ARG A 44 46.85 -48.39 -28.25
N LEU A 45 47.99 -47.99 -27.69
CA LEU A 45 49.23 -47.72 -28.43
C LEU A 45 50.21 -48.90 -28.31
N ASP A 46 50.59 -49.47 -29.45
CA ASP A 46 51.40 -50.69 -29.57
C ASP A 46 52.54 -50.43 -30.59
N LEU A 47 53.82 -50.38 -30.15
CA LEU A 47 55.00 -50.16 -31.02
C LEU A 47 55.71 -51.47 -31.36
N ALA A 48 56.00 -51.72 -32.65
CA ALA A 48 56.76 -52.87 -33.12
C ALA A 48 57.78 -52.50 -34.21
N THR A 49 58.95 -53.15 -34.22
CA THR A 49 60.04 -52.94 -35.20
C THR A 49 60.31 -54.18 -36.04
N THR A 50 60.73 -54.01 -37.31
CA THR A 50 60.88 -55.10 -38.31
C THR A 50 62.17 -55.92 -38.23
N THR A 51 62.84 -55.95 -37.08
CA THR A 51 63.98 -56.86 -36.81
C THR A 51 63.61 -57.79 -35.66
N ASN A 52 63.58 -59.10 -35.90
CA ASN A 52 63.18 -60.15 -34.95
C ASN A 52 64.16 -60.39 -33.78
N GLU A 53 64.62 -59.34 -33.08
CA GLU A 53 65.35 -59.43 -31.80
C GLU A 53 64.96 -58.29 -30.84
N GLU A 54 64.87 -58.60 -29.54
CA GLU A 54 64.54 -57.69 -28.43
C GLU A 54 65.71 -56.71 -28.12
N PRO A 55 65.52 -55.37 -28.11
CA PRO A 55 66.51 -54.45 -27.56
C PRO A 55 66.14 -54.00 -26.13
N PRO A 56 66.93 -54.33 -25.11
CA PRO A 56 66.72 -53.85 -23.75
C PRO A 56 67.19 -52.39 -23.65
N THR A 57 66.28 -51.48 -23.30
CA THR A 57 66.47 -50.01 -23.18
C THR A 57 66.72 -49.29 -24.51
N CYS A 58 65.82 -48.40 -24.95
CA CYS A 58 65.97 -47.62 -26.19
C CYS A 58 67.27 -46.79 -26.19
N PRO A 59 68.32 -47.17 -26.95
CA PRO A 59 69.41 -46.27 -27.25
C PRO A 59 69.02 -45.51 -28.52
N THR A 60 69.37 -44.23 -28.59
CA THR A 60 69.22 -43.36 -29.76
C THR A 60 69.79 -44.02 -31.03
N GLY A 61 68.90 -44.64 -31.81
CA GLY A 61 69.16 -45.23 -33.12
C GLY A 61 68.16 -44.70 -34.15
N VAL A 62 68.56 -44.67 -35.41
CA VAL A 62 67.77 -44.11 -36.53
C VAL A 62 66.68 -45.11 -36.92
N PHE A 63 65.42 -44.80 -36.60
CA PHE A 63 64.29 -45.64 -36.98
C PHE A 63 63.75 -45.20 -38.35
N ASN A 64 63.90 -46.04 -39.38
CA ASN A 64 63.44 -45.72 -40.73
C ASN A 64 61.91 -45.83 -40.90
N LYS A 65 61.22 -46.60 -40.03
CA LYS A 65 59.76 -46.81 -40.03
C LYS A 65 59.24 -47.03 -38.61
N VAL A 66 58.15 -46.36 -38.24
CA VAL A 66 57.44 -46.53 -36.96
C VAL A 66 55.96 -46.82 -37.23
N TYR A 67 55.37 -47.77 -36.51
CA TYR A 67 53.96 -48.18 -36.65
C TYR A 67 53.15 -47.79 -35.42
N TYR A 68 52.01 -47.14 -35.64
CA TYR A 68 51.04 -46.74 -34.63
C TYR A 68 49.71 -47.47 -34.88
N LYS A 69 49.22 -48.25 -33.91
CA LYS A 69 47.94 -48.97 -34.00
C LYS A 69 46.86 -48.24 -33.21
N TYR A 70 45.67 -48.07 -33.79
CA TYR A 70 44.49 -47.50 -33.14
C TYR A 70 43.26 -48.38 -33.43
N THR A 71 42.39 -48.61 -32.44
CA THR A 71 41.13 -49.35 -32.61
C THR A 71 39.97 -48.44 -32.21
N ALA A 72 39.09 -48.11 -33.15
CA ALA A 72 37.88 -47.32 -32.87
C ALA A 72 36.71 -48.25 -32.51
N THR A 73 36.13 -48.08 -31.32
CA THR A 73 35.13 -49.01 -30.74
C THR A 73 33.70 -48.46 -30.63
N ALA A 74 33.42 -47.19 -30.96
CA ALA A 74 32.06 -46.61 -31.09
C ALA A 74 32.09 -45.27 -31.86
N ASP A 75 30.93 -44.77 -32.32
CA ASP A 75 30.78 -43.47 -33.00
C ASP A 75 31.27 -42.32 -32.09
N GLY A 76 32.46 -41.81 -32.37
CA GLY A 76 33.11 -40.76 -31.59
C GLY A 76 34.37 -40.27 -32.28
N ASN A 77 34.63 -38.96 -32.18
CA ASN A 77 35.84 -38.34 -32.70
C ASN A 77 37.06 -38.95 -32.01
N LEU A 78 37.76 -39.86 -32.68
CA LEU A 78 39.02 -40.41 -32.16
C LEU A 78 40.15 -39.45 -32.51
N THR A 79 40.46 -38.52 -31.62
CA THR A 79 41.56 -37.57 -31.81
C THR A 79 42.83 -38.14 -31.18
N GLY A 80 43.66 -38.82 -31.96
CA GLY A 80 45.00 -39.19 -31.55
C GLY A 80 45.99 -38.07 -31.86
N VAL A 81 46.86 -37.70 -30.92
CA VAL A 81 48.00 -36.82 -31.18
C VAL A 81 49.27 -37.67 -31.19
N ILE A 82 49.95 -37.74 -32.33
CA ILE A 82 51.28 -38.37 -32.40
C ILE A 82 52.31 -37.32 -31.98
N SER A 83 52.69 -37.32 -30.71
CA SER A 83 53.88 -36.62 -30.23
C SER A 83 55.03 -37.60 -30.17
N ASP A 84 56.03 -37.47 -31.05
CA ASP A 84 57.20 -38.35 -30.98
C ASP A 84 57.97 -38.07 -29.68
N VAL A 85 58.01 -39.06 -28.77
CA VAL A 85 58.78 -39.00 -27.50
C VAL A 85 60.23 -39.45 -27.73
N ILE A 86 60.66 -39.58 -29.00
CA ILE A 86 61.95 -40.16 -29.39
C ILE A 86 62.74 -39.09 -30.15
N SER A 87 63.94 -38.76 -29.67
CA SER A 87 64.78 -37.65 -30.17
C SER A 87 65.61 -38.01 -31.40
N THR A 88 65.14 -38.91 -32.27
CA THR A 88 65.82 -39.27 -33.53
C THR A 88 64.90 -39.12 -34.74
N PRO A 89 65.47 -38.79 -35.91
CA PRO A 89 64.68 -38.27 -37.02
C PRO A 89 64.00 -39.42 -37.78
N ILE A 90 62.65 -39.46 -37.79
CA ILE A 90 61.84 -40.50 -38.46
C ILE A 90 61.35 -39.99 -39.81
N THR A 91 61.75 -40.66 -40.90
CA THR A 91 61.40 -40.24 -42.27
C THR A 91 60.07 -40.80 -42.79
N GLN A 92 59.56 -41.90 -42.21
CA GLN A 92 58.26 -42.52 -42.56
C GLN A 92 57.55 -43.07 -41.32
N SER A 93 56.29 -42.70 -41.13
CA SER A 93 55.42 -43.25 -40.07
C SER A 93 54.19 -43.92 -40.69
N PHE A 94 53.76 -45.03 -40.11
CA PHE A 94 52.58 -45.80 -40.56
C PHE A 94 51.54 -45.80 -39.45
N ILE A 95 50.31 -45.39 -39.77
CA ILE A 95 49.17 -45.45 -38.86
C ILE A 95 48.25 -46.57 -39.35
N ILE A 96 47.90 -47.48 -38.45
CA ILE A 96 46.96 -48.57 -38.71
C ILE A 96 45.71 -48.30 -37.88
N VAL A 97 44.59 -48.04 -38.57
CA VAL A 97 43.30 -47.81 -37.92
C VAL A 97 42.41 -49.03 -38.16
N TYR A 98 41.97 -49.67 -37.06
CA TYR A 98 40.97 -50.74 -37.08
C TYR A 98 39.59 -50.16 -36.75
N THR A 99 38.62 -50.46 -37.60
CA THR A 99 37.21 -50.16 -37.32
C THR A 99 36.57 -51.39 -36.66
N ALA A 100 35.89 -51.21 -35.53
CA ALA A 100 35.19 -52.32 -34.87
C ALA A 100 34.07 -52.88 -35.77
N PRO A 101 33.75 -54.20 -35.68
CA PRO A 101 32.68 -54.82 -36.48
C PRO A 101 31.29 -54.22 -36.25
N ASP A 102 31.12 -53.48 -35.15
CA ASP A 102 29.84 -52.99 -34.64
C ASP A 102 29.62 -51.49 -34.93
N LEU A 103 30.46 -50.87 -35.79
CA LEU A 103 30.30 -49.46 -36.19
C LEU A 103 28.91 -49.24 -36.84
N ASN A 104 28.12 -48.33 -36.28
CA ASN A 104 26.74 -48.11 -36.73
C ASN A 104 26.75 -47.47 -38.12
N GLN A 105 26.22 -48.20 -39.12
CA GLN A 105 26.15 -47.75 -40.51
C GLN A 105 25.04 -46.70 -40.72
N THR A 106 25.26 -45.47 -40.23
CA THR A 106 24.60 -44.28 -40.78
C THR A 106 25.59 -43.52 -41.65
N ASP A 107 25.13 -43.14 -42.84
CA ASP A 107 25.91 -42.86 -44.03
C ASP A 107 27.13 -41.92 -43.84
N VAL A 108 28.27 -42.41 -44.33
CA VAL A 108 29.53 -41.69 -44.59
C VAL A 108 30.36 -41.30 -43.35
N SER A 109 30.81 -42.29 -42.58
CA SER A 109 32.00 -42.11 -41.73
C SER A 109 33.24 -41.89 -42.63
N GLN A 110 33.72 -40.65 -42.71
CA GLN A 110 34.98 -40.32 -43.37
C GLN A 110 36.10 -40.24 -42.34
N LEU A 111 37.18 -40.95 -42.61
CA LEU A 111 38.42 -40.73 -41.88
C LEU A 111 39.12 -39.54 -42.51
N VAL A 112 39.13 -38.40 -41.81
CA VAL A 112 39.78 -37.16 -42.26
C VAL A 112 41.11 -37.00 -41.56
N LEU A 113 42.16 -36.71 -42.31
CA LEU A 113 43.48 -36.33 -41.78
C LEU A 113 43.68 -34.83 -41.91
N ALA A 114 43.99 -34.18 -40.80
CA ALA A 114 44.38 -32.77 -40.76
C ALA A 114 45.74 -32.62 -40.07
N SER A 115 46.53 -31.67 -40.55
CA SER A 115 47.83 -31.29 -40.01
C SER A 115 47.77 -29.81 -39.65
N ASP A 116 48.36 -29.43 -38.51
CA ASP A 116 48.46 -28.04 -38.07
C ASP A 116 49.35 -27.18 -39.02
N CYS A 117 50.03 -27.81 -39.99
CA CYS A 117 50.83 -27.16 -41.01
C CYS A 117 49.99 -26.79 -42.24
N ALA A 118 49.83 -25.50 -42.50
CA ALA A 118 48.91 -24.88 -43.46
C ALA A 118 49.09 -25.21 -44.97
N ILE A 119 49.84 -26.24 -45.36
CA ILE A 119 50.13 -26.58 -46.78
C ILE A 119 50.02 -28.09 -47.10
N ALA A 120 49.33 -28.88 -46.27
CA ALA A 120 48.97 -30.27 -46.61
C ALA A 120 47.51 -30.35 -47.07
N GLU A 121 47.25 -31.02 -48.19
CA GLU A 121 45.87 -31.33 -48.60
C GLU A 121 45.23 -32.25 -47.55
N SER A 122 44.08 -31.84 -47.01
CA SER A 122 43.25 -32.71 -46.18
C SER A 122 42.81 -33.90 -47.03
N ALA A 123 43.23 -35.11 -46.64
CA ALA A 123 42.84 -36.33 -47.31
C ALA A 123 41.72 -37.00 -46.52
N SER A 124 40.65 -37.41 -47.20
CA SER A 124 39.58 -38.18 -46.61
C SER A 124 39.34 -39.48 -47.36
N VAL A 125 39.04 -40.55 -46.62
CA VAL A 125 38.63 -41.83 -47.19
C VAL A 125 37.38 -42.34 -46.51
N SER A 126 36.47 -42.92 -47.29
CA SER A 126 35.30 -43.61 -46.74
C SER A 126 35.74 -44.93 -46.12
N VAL A 127 35.40 -45.14 -44.85
CA VAL A 127 35.74 -46.36 -44.11
C VAL A 127 34.52 -47.27 -43.94
N SER A 128 34.76 -48.58 -43.92
CA SER A 128 33.76 -49.64 -43.77
C SER A 128 34.03 -50.43 -42.49
N SER A 129 32.96 -50.84 -41.79
CA SER A 129 33.05 -51.61 -40.54
C SER A 129 33.86 -52.92 -40.68
N GLY A 130 34.63 -53.26 -39.64
CA GLY A 130 35.40 -54.50 -39.54
C GLY A 130 36.67 -54.58 -40.42
N GLN A 131 37.14 -53.46 -40.96
CA GLN A 131 38.32 -53.38 -41.84
C GLN A 131 39.48 -52.64 -41.17
N ALA A 132 40.71 -52.98 -41.58
CA ALA A 132 41.94 -52.28 -41.19
C ALA A 132 42.43 -51.41 -42.35
N TYR A 133 42.77 -50.16 -42.04
CA TYR A 133 43.28 -49.19 -43.01
C TYR A 133 44.72 -48.81 -42.67
N TYR A 134 45.62 -48.94 -43.65
CA TYR A 134 47.00 -48.46 -43.57
C TYR A 134 47.11 -47.04 -44.13
N ILE A 135 47.65 -46.14 -43.33
CA ILE A 135 47.96 -44.76 -43.70
C ILE A 135 49.47 -44.60 -43.63
N GLU A 136 50.10 -44.39 -44.79
CA GLU A 136 51.52 -44.05 -44.84
C GLU A 136 51.68 -42.53 -44.81
N VAL A 137 52.43 -42.04 -43.82
CA VAL A 137 52.76 -40.62 -43.67
C VAL A 137 54.24 -40.43 -43.98
N HIS A 138 54.52 -39.77 -45.12
CA HIS A 138 55.88 -39.39 -45.50
C HIS A 138 56.18 -37.99 -44.97
N ARG A 139 57.26 -37.86 -44.17
CA ARG A 139 57.75 -36.56 -43.69
C ARG A 139 59.00 -36.17 -44.47
N SER A 140 59.06 -34.94 -44.97
CA SER A 140 60.22 -34.44 -45.72
C SER A 140 61.31 -33.82 -44.83
N ASP A 141 61.01 -33.54 -43.57
CA ASP A 141 61.98 -33.13 -42.54
C ASP A 141 61.70 -33.92 -41.26
N ALA A 142 62.77 -34.35 -40.60
CA ALA A 142 62.70 -35.40 -39.60
C ALA A 142 62.67 -34.86 -38.15
N ASP A 143 62.70 -33.53 -37.99
CA ASP A 143 62.53 -32.79 -36.71
C ASP A 143 61.28 -31.88 -36.66
N ALA A 144 60.36 -31.95 -37.64
CA ALA A 144 59.15 -31.14 -37.66
C ALA A 144 58.05 -31.74 -36.75
N LEU A 145 57.77 -31.10 -35.62
CA LEU A 145 56.63 -31.41 -34.73
C LEU A 145 55.32 -31.04 -35.44
N SER A 146 54.67 -32.01 -36.08
CA SER A 146 53.31 -31.86 -36.60
C SER A 146 52.34 -32.67 -35.75
N ASN A 147 51.39 -32.00 -35.09
CA ASN A 147 50.21 -32.72 -34.61
C ASN A 147 49.41 -33.13 -35.85
N ILE A 148 49.16 -34.43 -35.96
CA ILE A 148 48.25 -34.97 -36.97
C ILE A 148 47.00 -35.37 -36.21
N THR A 149 45.92 -34.64 -36.41
CA THR A 149 44.60 -35.00 -35.89
C THR A 149 43.85 -35.79 -36.94
N PHE A 150 43.20 -36.86 -36.52
CA PHE A 150 42.20 -37.52 -37.32
C PHE A 150 40.84 -37.42 -36.63
N SER A 151 39.78 -37.33 -37.42
CA SER A 151 38.40 -37.29 -36.93
C SER A 151 37.50 -38.14 -37.82
N ILE A 152 36.44 -38.66 -37.21
CA ILE A 152 35.37 -39.39 -37.87
C ILE A 152 34.08 -38.62 -37.53
N GLY A 153 33.69 -37.65 -38.37
CA GLY A 153 32.53 -36.75 -38.16
C GLY A 153 32.75 -35.29 -38.65
N THR A 154 31.68 -34.47 -38.76
CA THR A 154 31.69 -33.08 -39.33
C THR A 154 31.51 -31.95 -38.28
N PRO A 155 32.39 -30.91 -38.21
CA PRO A 155 32.17 -29.66 -37.44
C PRO A 155 32.16 -28.33 -38.28
N PRO A 156 31.47 -27.23 -37.87
CA PRO A 156 31.53 -25.90 -38.52
C PRO A 156 32.64 -24.95 -38.00
N THR A 157 33.10 -24.01 -38.85
CA THR A 157 34.29 -23.12 -38.72
C THR A 157 34.02 -21.72 -38.10
N ASN A 158 35.08 -21.07 -37.61
CA ASN A 158 35.09 -20.15 -36.44
C ASN A 158 35.66 -18.72 -36.72
N ASP A 159 35.12 -17.88 -37.63
CA ASP A 159 35.82 -16.61 -38.01
C ASP A 159 34.98 -15.36 -38.43
N THR A 160 33.77 -15.08 -37.91
CA THR A 160 32.98 -13.88 -38.32
C THR A 160 32.23 -13.07 -37.24
N ILE A 161 32.61 -13.13 -35.95
CA ILE A 161 31.90 -12.42 -34.85
C ILE A 161 32.61 -11.11 -34.43
N GLU A 162 33.12 -10.31 -35.38
CA GLU A 162 33.75 -9.00 -35.08
C GLU A 162 32.95 -7.77 -35.56
N ASN A 163 31.78 -7.93 -36.21
CA ASN A 163 31.00 -6.83 -36.80
C ASN A 163 29.66 -6.55 -36.07
N ALA A 164 29.63 -6.61 -34.74
CA ALA A 164 28.41 -6.34 -33.95
C ALA A 164 27.95 -4.87 -34.05
N ILE A 165 26.63 -4.63 -34.04
CA ILE A 165 26.03 -3.29 -34.06
C ILE A 165 25.67 -2.91 -32.62
N GLU A 166 26.22 -1.80 -32.12
CA GLU A 166 25.86 -1.23 -30.82
C GLU A 166 24.45 -0.62 -30.88
N ILE A 167 23.54 -1.10 -30.04
CA ILE A 167 22.20 -0.50 -29.88
C ILE A 167 22.18 0.22 -28.52
N THR A 168 22.40 1.54 -28.55
CA THR A 168 22.13 2.41 -27.42
C THR A 168 20.76 3.07 -27.64
N GLY A 169 19.72 2.51 -27.02
CA GLY A 169 18.34 2.95 -27.18
C GLY A 169 17.49 2.75 -25.92
N SER A 170 17.24 3.88 -25.26
CA SER A 170 16.41 4.22 -24.09
C SER A 170 15.19 3.34 -23.74
N GLU A 171 15.11 2.94 -22.46
CA GLU A 171 14.00 3.16 -21.49
C GLU A 171 13.97 2.13 -20.33
N TYR A 172 14.83 1.10 -20.33
CA TYR A 172 14.78 0.03 -19.31
C TYR A 172 16.12 -0.39 -18.68
N PHE A 173 17.24 0.28 -18.97
CA PHE A 173 18.55 -0.08 -18.42
C PHE A 173 19.17 1.13 -17.72
N ILE A 174 18.87 1.28 -16.44
CA ILE A 174 19.55 2.20 -15.53
C ILE A 174 20.46 1.31 -14.65
N GLU A 175 21.77 1.40 -14.88
CA GLU A 175 22.85 0.83 -14.05
C GLU A 175 22.76 -0.66 -13.65
N ASP A 176 22.55 -1.56 -14.62
CA ASP A 176 22.68 -3.01 -14.39
C ASP A 176 24.14 -3.53 -14.55
N PRO A 177 24.54 -4.58 -13.80
CA PRO A 177 25.91 -5.15 -13.76
C PRO A 177 26.42 -5.79 -15.07
N LEU A 178 25.60 -5.81 -16.13
CA LEU A 178 25.80 -6.55 -17.39
C LEU A 178 25.47 -5.66 -18.61
N ARG A 179 26.39 -5.58 -19.59
CA ARG A 179 26.23 -4.81 -20.84
C ARG A 179 25.84 -5.73 -22.01
N LEU A 180 24.79 -5.41 -22.78
CA LEU A 180 24.34 -6.16 -23.97
C LEU A 180 24.80 -5.50 -25.29
N ASP A 181 25.49 -6.26 -26.15
CA ASP A 181 25.85 -5.89 -27.53
C ASP A 181 25.17 -6.86 -28.52
N LEU A 182 24.46 -6.37 -29.54
CA LEU A 182 23.75 -7.24 -30.52
C LEU A 182 24.62 -7.53 -31.75
N ALA A 183 24.81 -8.80 -32.10
CA ALA A 183 25.61 -9.21 -33.27
C ALA A 183 24.82 -10.12 -34.22
N ALA A 184 24.12 -9.55 -35.21
CA ALA A 184 23.49 -10.34 -36.26
C ALA A 184 24.47 -10.58 -37.42
N VAL A 185 24.77 -11.85 -37.74
CA VAL A 185 25.51 -12.22 -38.96
C VAL A 185 24.55 -12.16 -40.15
N ASN A 186 24.63 -11.14 -40.99
CA ASN A 186 23.93 -11.10 -42.28
C ASN A 186 24.94 -11.28 -43.41
N PRO A 187 24.76 -12.23 -44.37
CA PRO A 187 25.67 -12.43 -45.51
C PRO A 187 25.72 -11.27 -46.52
N GLY A 188 25.21 -10.09 -46.19
CA GLY A 188 25.25 -8.90 -47.05
C GLY A 188 25.15 -7.64 -46.20
N GLY A 189 26.24 -6.89 -46.10
CA GLY A 189 26.30 -5.65 -45.32
C GLY A 189 25.26 -4.63 -45.80
N GLN A 190 24.33 -4.27 -44.92
CA GLN A 190 23.58 -3.03 -44.99
C GLN A 190 23.52 -2.38 -43.60
N THR A 191 23.84 -1.09 -43.56
CA THR A 191 23.84 -0.23 -42.38
C THR A 191 22.51 0.54 -42.32
N GLY A 192 21.68 0.22 -41.32
CA GLY A 192 20.45 0.97 -41.02
C GLY A 192 19.19 0.11 -41.03
N GLY A 193 18.64 -0.16 -39.85
CA GLY A 193 17.42 -0.95 -39.66
C GLY A 193 17.62 -2.43 -39.96
N CYS A 194 18.05 -3.21 -38.96
CA CYS A 194 18.26 -4.65 -39.12
C CYS A 194 16.94 -5.35 -39.48
N ASN A 195 16.73 -5.60 -40.77
CA ASN A 195 15.75 -6.58 -41.20
C ASN A 195 16.32 -7.97 -40.93
N LEU A 196 15.93 -8.56 -39.80
CA LEU A 196 16.35 -9.91 -39.38
C LEU A 196 15.62 -11.04 -40.14
N ALA A 197 14.77 -10.69 -41.12
CA ALA A 197 14.01 -11.65 -41.90
C ALA A 197 14.93 -12.63 -42.66
N GLY A 198 14.77 -13.93 -42.39
CA GLY A 198 15.45 -15.00 -43.12
C GLY A 198 16.80 -15.43 -42.54
N LEU A 199 17.24 -14.85 -41.41
CA LEU A 199 18.40 -15.37 -40.68
C LEU A 199 18.05 -16.71 -40.03
N LYS A 200 18.88 -17.73 -40.29
CA LYS A 200 18.80 -19.04 -39.63
C LYS A 200 19.45 -19.05 -38.24
N THR A 201 20.34 -18.09 -37.97
CA THR A 201 21.10 -18.05 -36.72
C THR A 201 21.40 -16.62 -36.29
N VAL A 202 21.25 -16.32 -34.99
CA VAL A 202 21.51 -14.98 -34.40
C VAL A 202 22.41 -15.13 -33.18
N PHE A 203 23.39 -14.23 -33.02
CA PHE A 203 24.30 -14.19 -31.87
C PHE A 203 24.00 -12.97 -30.97
N TYR A 204 23.85 -13.19 -29.67
CA TYR A 204 23.73 -12.15 -28.65
C TYR A 204 25.03 -12.10 -27.86
N LYS A 205 25.64 -10.92 -27.66
CA LYS A 205 26.86 -10.77 -26.85
C LYS A 205 26.54 -10.00 -25.57
N PHE A 206 27.06 -10.44 -24.43
CA PHE A 206 27.01 -9.64 -23.21
C PHE A 206 28.34 -9.66 -22.47
N THR A 207 28.61 -8.60 -21.69
CA THR A 207 29.80 -8.50 -20.82
C THR A 207 29.35 -8.35 -19.37
N ALA A 208 29.74 -9.29 -18.50
CA ALA A 208 29.54 -9.24 -17.05
C ALA A 208 30.68 -8.46 -16.40
N ASN A 209 30.39 -7.26 -15.90
CA ASN A 209 31.41 -6.38 -15.30
C ASN A 209 31.45 -6.46 -13.77
N THR A 210 30.33 -6.79 -13.15
CA THR A 210 30.13 -7.02 -11.70
C THR A 210 29.20 -8.21 -11.48
N ASN A 211 29.12 -8.72 -10.25
CA ASN A 211 28.23 -9.85 -9.91
C ASN A 211 26.75 -9.41 -9.97
N GLY A 212 25.83 -10.30 -10.38
CA GLY A 212 24.38 -9.99 -10.46
C GLY A 212 23.57 -10.86 -11.44
N SER A 213 22.27 -10.58 -11.57
CA SER A 213 21.34 -11.17 -12.56
C SER A 213 21.01 -10.17 -13.66
N ALA A 214 20.94 -10.60 -14.93
CA ALA A 214 20.40 -9.78 -16.02
C ALA A 214 19.23 -10.48 -16.71
N PHE A 215 18.12 -9.74 -16.79
CA PHE A 215 16.91 -10.19 -17.48
C PHE A 215 16.91 -9.73 -18.92
N PHE A 216 16.81 -10.66 -19.87
CA PHE A 216 16.66 -10.34 -21.28
C PHE A 216 15.32 -10.85 -21.82
N ARG A 217 14.49 -9.93 -22.30
CA ARG A 217 13.27 -10.26 -23.04
C ARG A 217 13.54 -10.18 -24.54
N LEU A 218 13.60 -11.33 -25.21
CA LEU A 218 13.62 -11.39 -26.67
C LEU A 218 12.18 -11.26 -27.19
N SER A 219 11.59 -10.07 -27.08
CA SER A 219 10.26 -9.76 -27.65
C SER A 219 10.35 -9.17 -29.05
N ASN A 220 9.48 -9.65 -29.94
CA ASN A 220 9.42 -9.19 -31.34
C ASN A 220 8.81 -7.78 -31.52
N SER A 221 8.55 -7.04 -30.43
CA SER A 221 7.68 -5.86 -30.43
C SER A 221 8.30 -4.55 -30.94
N GLY A 222 9.59 -4.54 -31.32
CA GLY A 222 10.26 -3.37 -31.90
C GLY A 222 10.68 -3.50 -33.36
N PHE A 223 10.62 -4.71 -33.93
CA PHE A 223 11.10 -5.00 -35.29
C PHE A 223 9.95 -5.60 -36.10
N ASN A 224 9.41 -4.84 -37.06
CA ASN A 224 8.43 -5.34 -38.04
C ASN A 224 9.08 -6.31 -39.06
N ALA A 225 9.63 -7.43 -38.58
CA ALA A 225 10.21 -8.49 -39.39
C ALA A 225 9.67 -9.87 -38.95
N PRO A 226 9.45 -10.83 -39.89
CA PRO A 226 9.06 -12.19 -39.55
C PRO A 226 10.10 -12.88 -38.64
N PRO A 227 9.67 -13.84 -37.81
CA PRO A 227 10.52 -14.41 -36.75
C PRO A 227 11.73 -15.15 -37.30
N VAL A 228 12.84 -15.09 -36.57
CA VAL A 228 14.01 -15.98 -36.74
C VAL A 228 13.52 -17.43 -36.56
N THR A 229 13.74 -18.29 -37.55
CA THR A 229 13.06 -19.61 -37.65
C THR A 229 13.85 -20.81 -37.14
N ASP A 230 15.09 -20.62 -36.65
CA ASP A 230 15.99 -21.72 -36.24
C ASP A 230 16.73 -21.35 -34.91
N THR A 231 18.06 -21.46 -34.84
CA THR A 231 18.88 -21.49 -33.61
C THR A 231 19.43 -20.12 -33.21
N ALA A 232 19.47 -19.79 -31.91
CA ALA A 232 20.16 -18.61 -31.40
C ALA A 232 21.40 -19.00 -30.57
N TYR A 233 22.44 -18.16 -30.56
CA TYR A 233 23.59 -18.32 -29.67
C TYR A 233 23.72 -17.11 -28.77
N LEU A 234 24.02 -17.35 -27.49
CA LEU A 234 24.33 -16.35 -26.49
C LEU A 234 25.82 -16.43 -26.17
N VAL A 235 26.53 -15.31 -26.23
CA VAL A 235 27.96 -15.20 -25.97
C VAL A 235 28.17 -14.36 -24.73
N ALA A 236 28.69 -14.97 -23.67
CA ALA A 236 28.99 -14.33 -22.40
C ALA A 236 30.48 -13.99 -22.31
N TYR A 237 30.81 -12.73 -22.04
CA TYR A 237 32.16 -12.28 -21.71
C TYR A 237 32.20 -11.97 -20.22
N THR A 238 33.18 -12.52 -19.51
CA THR A 238 33.44 -12.14 -18.13
C THR A 238 34.53 -11.07 -18.10
N ALA A 239 34.30 -9.96 -17.39
CA ALA A 239 35.31 -8.91 -17.27
C ALA A 239 36.46 -9.38 -16.36
N PRO A 240 37.69 -8.86 -16.56
CA PRO A 240 38.82 -9.04 -15.65
C PRO A 240 38.68 -8.34 -14.28
N SER A 241 37.46 -7.97 -13.89
CA SER A 241 37.11 -7.41 -12.59
C SER A 241 36.02 -8.21 -11.89
N LEU A 242 35.61 -9.34 -12.47
CA LEU A 242 34.55 -10.20 -11.94
C LEU A 242 35.14 -11.06 -10.83
N ASN A 243 34.56 -10.99 -9.63
CA ASN A 243 34.98 -11.87 -8.52
C ASN A 243 34.46 -13.30 -8.76
N ALA A 244 35.25 -14.11 -9.47
CA ALA A 244 34.86 -15.44 -9.97
C ALA A 244 35.01 -16.60 -8.96
N LEU A 245 35.11 -16.31 -7.66
CA LEU A 245 35.16 -17.35 -6.63
C LEU A 245 33.82 -18.10 -6.58
N ASN A 246 33.82 -19.35 -7.06
CA ASN A 246 32.66 -20.26 -7.10
C ASN A 246 31.42 -19.67 -7.81
N THR A 247 31.65 -18.95 -8.91
CA THR A 247 30.56 -18.35 -9.68
C THR A 247 30.10 -19.24 -10.83
N GLU A 248 28.80 -19.55 -10.87
CA GLU A 248 28.16 -20.28 -11.97
C GLU A 248 27.28 -19.32 -12.78
N LEU A 249 27.39 -19.37 -14.12
CA LEU A 249 26.43 -18.74 -15.01
C LEU A 249 25.26 -19.72 -15.24
N SER A 250 24.12 -19.43 -14.64
CA SER A 250 22.86 -20.14 -14.88
C SER A 250 22.04 -19.44 -15.96
N LEU A 251 21.43 -20.23 -16.83
CA LEU A 251 20.55 -19.78 -17.90
C LEU A 251 19.17 -20.41 -17.73
N ALA A 252 18.17 -19.57 -17.52
CA ALA A 252 16.77 -19.98 -17.57
C ALA A 252 16.12 -19.37 -18.82
N SER A 253 15.23 -20.13 -19.48
CA SER A 253 14.55 -19.66 -20.68
C SER A 253 13.13 -20.18 -20.73
N SER A 254 12.24 -19.40 -21.34
CA SER A 254 10.89 -19.85 -21.70
C SER A 254 10.87 -20.76 -22.95
N CYS A 255 12.05 -21.15 -23.45
CA CYS A 255 12.27 -22.10 -24.54
C CYS A 255 13.32 -23.14 -24.13
N SER A 256 13.26 -24.29 -24.78
CA SER A 256 14.23 -25.40 -24.83
C SER A 256 15.68 -24.96 -25.03
N ILE A 257 16.38 -24.75 -23.91
CA ILE A 257 17.84 -24.64 -23.90
C ILE A 257 18.41 -26.07 -24.04
N GLY A 258 19.59 -26.21 -24.65
CA GLY A 258 20.31 -27.47 -24.67
C GLY A 258 20.53 -28.04 -23.26
N THR A 259 20.97 -29.30 -23.18
CA THR A 259 20.98 -30.12 -21.94
C THR A 259 21.82 -29.59 -20.77
N GLN A 260 22.56 -28.49 -20.92
CA GLN A 260 23.38 -27.88 -19.88
C GLN A 260 22.99 -26.41 -19.73
N THR A 261 22.35 -26.08 -18.62
CA THR A 261 21.81 -24.74 -18.30
C THR A 261 22.70 -23.95 -17.35
N THR A 262 23.78 -24.54 -16.83
CA THR A 262 24.65 -23.93 -15.83
C THR A 262 26.12 -24.15 -16.21
N PHE A 263 26.95 -23.10 -16.11
CA PHE A 263 28.34 -23.09 -16.54
C PHE A 263 29.24 -22.49 -15.46
N ASN A 264 30.29 -23.19 -15.04
CA ASN A 264 31.33 -22.58 -14.22
C ASN A 264 32.07 -21.51 -15.02
N ILE A 265 32.03 -20.26 -14.56
CA ILE A 265 32.69 -19.15 -15.24
C ILE A 265 33.98 -18.74 -14.54
N VAL A 266 34.96 -18.38 -15.35
CA VAL A 266 36.30 -17.95 -14.95
C VAL A 266 36.48 -16.53 -15.45
N GLU A 267 36.99 -15.67 -14.59
CA GLU A 267 37.31 -14.29 -14.88
C GLU A 267 38.12 -14.13 -16.19
N GLY A 268 37.69 -13.21 -17.06
CA GLY A 268 38.37 -12.90 -18.33
C GLY A 268 38.17 -13.91 -19.47
N GLN A 269 37.29 -14.91 -19.31
CA GLN A 269 36.98 -15.92 -20.34
C GLN A 269 35.68 -15.62 -21.09
N VAL A 270 35.56 -16.22 -22.29
CA VAL A 270 34.40 -16.12 -23.19
C VAL A 270 33.66 -17.45 -23.25
N TYR A 271 32.34 -17.42 -23.09
CA TYR A 271 31.47 -18.59 -23.12
C TYR A 271 30.44 -18.45 -24.23
N TYR A 272 30.11 -19.57 -24.89
CA TYR A 272 29.12 -19.63 -25.96
C TYR A 272 28.05 -20.63 -25.58
N VAL A 273 26.78 -20.19 -25.57
CA VAL A 273 25.62 -21.01 -25.22
C VAL A 273 24.65 -21.06 -26.38
N LEU A 274 24.32 -22.27 -26.79
CA LEU A 274 23.31 -22.58 -27.79
C LEU A 274 21.90 -22.51 -27.19
N ILE A 275 21.00 -21.72 -27.79
CA ILE A 275 19.59 -21.63 -27.44
C ILE A 275 18.75 -22.11 -28.63
N ASN A 276 17.97 -23.16 -28.43
CA ASN A 276 17.00 -23.61 -29.42
C ASN A 276 15.63 -22.99 -29.09
N ARG A 277 14.94 -22.46 -30.10
CA ARG A 277 13.56 -21.99 -29.92
C ARG A 277 12.60 -23.13 -30.22
N ASP A 278 11.64 -23.37 -29.33
CA ASP A 278 10.65 -24.44 -29.51
C ASP A 278 9.62 -24.12 -30.60
N GLU A 279 9.30 -22.84 -30.82
CA GLU A 279 8.37 -22.42 -31.88
C GLU A 279 8.77 -21.08 -32.55
N PRO A 280 8.64 -20.96 -33.90
CA PRO A 280 8.89 -19.71 -34.60
C PRO A 280 7.84 -18.63 -34.24
N GLY A 281 8.27 -17.53 -33.61
CA GLY A 281 7.43 -16.33 -33.41
C GLY A 281 6.97 -16.02 -31.99
N ALA A 282 7.17 -16.91 -31.02
CA ALA A 282 6.90 -16.60 -29.62
C ALA A 282 8.00 -15.67 -29.04
N PRO A 283 7.66 -14.68 -28.18
CA PRO A 283 8.66 -13.97 -27.40
C PRO A 283 9.35 -14.96 -26.45
N SER A 284 10.68 -15.02 -26.49
CA SER A 284 11.47 -15.89 -25.60
C SER A 284 12.09 -15.02 -24.52
N LEU A 285 11.88 -15.35 -23.26
CA LEU A 285 12.63 -14.76 -22.16
C LEU A 285 13.85 -15.62 -21.90
N ILE A 286 15.02 -15.00 -21.78
CA ILE A 286 16.26 -15.67 -21.36
C ILE A 286 16.80 -14.87 -20.18
N ASP A 287 16.90 -15.54 -19.05
CA ASP A 287 17.48 -15.03 -17.82
C ASP A 287 18.88 -15.61 -17.69
N ALA A 288 19.87 -14.74 -17.53
CA ALA A 288 21.25 -15.10 -17.34
C ALA A 288 21.72 -14.56 -15.99
N ARG A 289 22.07 -15.47 -15.08
CA ARG A 289 22.42 -15.15 -13.70
C ARG A 289 23.81 -15.65 -13.37
N ILE A 290 24.62 -14.79 -12.74
CA ILE A 290 25.86 -15.23 -12.09
C ILE A 290 25.51 -15.56 -10.64
N ASP A 291 25.40 -16.86 -10.37
CA ASP A 291 25.18 -17.41 -9.05
C ASP A 291 26.49 -17.43 -8.26
N GLN A 292 26.43 -17.03 -6.99
CA GLN A 292 27.56 -16.86 -6.09
C GLN A 292 27.37 -17.73 -4.85
N ASP A 293 28.44 -18.37 -4.38
CA ASP A 293 28.32 -19.35 -3.32
C ASP A 293 28.68 -18.87 -1.90
N GLY A 294 29.05 -17.60 -1.75
CA GLY A 294 29.61 -17.13 -0.49
C GLY A 294 30.92 -17.85 -0.11
N THR A 295 31.36 -17.64 1.13
CA THR A 295 32.44 -18.38 1.75
C THR A 295 31.94 -19.69 2.39
N PRO A 296 32.81 -20.70 2.60
CA PRO A 296 32.44 -21.93 3.31
C PRO A 296 31.86 -21.69 4.71
N GLU A 297 32.37 -20.68 5.42
CA GLU A 297 31.90 -20.28 6.74
C GLU A 297 30.48 -19.70 6.68
N GLU A 298 30.20 -18.80 5.71
CA GLU A 298 28.85 -18.26 5.51
C GLU A 298 27.84 -19.35 5.12
N ARG A 299 28.26 -20.28 4.28
CA ARG A 299 27.42 -21.45 3.93
C ARG A 299 27.11 -22.29 5.16
N GLN A 300 28.09 -22.54 6.02
CA GLN A 300 27.87 -23.32 7.24
C GLN A 300 26.92 -22.57 8.20
N ALA A 301 27.08 -21.26 8.36
CA ALA A 301 26.17 -20.44 9.18
C ALA A 301 24.71 -20.53 8.72
N LEU A 302 24.46 -20.49 7.40
CA LEU A 302 23.11 -20.66 6.85
C LEU A 302 22.58 -22.09 6.99
N ILE A 303 23.42 -23.11 6.91
CA ILE A 303 23.04 -24.51 7.18
C ILE A 303 22.68 -24.69 8.66
N ASP A 304 23.45 -24.09 9.57
CA ASP A 304 23.16 -24.12 11.00
C ASP A 304 21.83 -23.44 11.28
N LEU A 305 21.55 -22.29 10.66
CA LEU A 305 20.26 -21.60 10.75
C LEU A 305 19.12 -22.49 10.26
N TYR A 306 19.27 -23.11 9.09
CA TYR A 306 18.29 -24.04 8.54
C TYR A 306 18.01 -25.20 9.50
N ASN A 307 19.04 -25.81 10.07
CA ASN A 307 18.86 -26.93 11.01
C ASN A 307 18.27 -26.49 12.35
N ALA A 308 18.69 -25.35 12.88
CA ALA A 308 18.22 -24.81 14.16
C ALA A 308 16.75 -24.36 14.12
N THR A 309 16.22 -24.13 12.92
CA THR A 309 14.84 -23.65 12.70
C THR A 309 13.92 -24.68 12.04
N ASP A 310 14.27 -25.96 12.12
CA ASP A 310 13.51 -27.07 11.53
C ASP A 310 13.26 -26.91 10.01
N GLY A 311 14.32 -26.53 9.30
CA GLY A 311 14.39 -26.31 7.86
C GLY A 311 13.61 -27.30 6.98
N PRO A 312 13.71 -28.62 7.21
CA PRO A 312 12.96 -29.61 6.43
C PRO A 312 11.43 -29.47 6.52
N ASN A 313 10.92 -28.83 7.58
CA ASN A 313 9.50 -28.63 7.84
C ASN A 313 9.06 -27.16 7.71
N TRP A 314 9.90 -26.29 7.14
CA TRP A 314 9.52 -24.90 6.88
C TRP A 314 8.23 -24.80 6.06
N PRO A 315 7.28 -23.93 6.43
CA PRO A 315 6.02 -23.76 5.71
C PRO A 315 6.23 -23.37 4.23
N PHE A 316 5.24 -23.64 3.37
CA PHE A 316 5.22 -23.20 1.95
C PHE A 316 6.35 -23.71 1.04
N GLY A 317 7.26 -24.56 1.52
CA GLY A 317 8.26 -25.24 0.68
C GLY A 317 9.42 -24.38 0.18
N PHE A 318 9.61 -23.14 0.66
CA PHE A 318 10.81 -22.35 0.29
C PHE A 318 12.10 -22.94 0.86
N GLY A 319 12.01 -23.81 1.87
CA GLY A 319 13.14 -24.57 2.41
C GLY A 319 13.76 -25.60 1.45
N PHE A 320 13.16 -25.88 0.28
CA PHE A 320 13.70 -26.85 -0.68
C PHE A 320 15.01 -26.39 -1.36
N SER A 321 15.27 -25.08 -1.40
CA SER A 321 16.51 -24.54 -1.97
C SER A 321 17.67 -24.55 -0.96
N TRP A 322 17.36 -24.61 0.34
CA TRP A 322 18.32 -24.56 1.43
C TRP A 322 18.99 -25.90 1.70
N ASN A 323 20.19 -25.87 2.25
CA ASN A 323 21.03 -27.05 2.51
C ASN A 323 21.21 -27.94 1.27
N THR A 324 21.30 -27.30 0.09
CA THR A 324 21.59 -27.96 -1.19
C THR A 324 22.99 -27.61 -1.66
N PRO A 325 23.58 -28.40 -2.59
CA PRO A 325 24.84 -28.05 -3.23
C PRO A 325 24.76 -26.81 -4.14
N ALA A 326 23.57 -26.25 -4.38
CA ALA A 326 23.41 -25.07 -5.22
C ALA A 326 24.07 -23.83 -4.58
N PRO A 327 24.49 -22.83 -5.38
CA PRO A 327 25.12 -21.62 -4.87
C PRO A 327 24.23 -20.86 -3.88
N LEU A 328 24.79 -20.30 -2.80
CA LEU A 328 24.03 -19.55 -1.79
C LEU A 328 23.14 -18.43 -2.36
N SER A 329 23.54 -17.75 -3.44
CA SER A 329 22.71 -16.74 -4.09
C SER A 329 21.39 -17.30 -4.64
N THR A 330 21.32 -18.61 -4.90
CA THR A 330 20.10 -19.29 -5.35
C THR A 330 19.19 -19.70 -4.21
N TRP A 331 19.67 -19.66 -2.97
CA TRP A 331 18.87 -20.00 -1.80
C TRP A 331 17.80 -18.94 -1.60
N THR A 332 16.57 -19.40 -1.40
CA THR A 332 15.41 -18.51 -1.34
C THR A 332 15.57 -17.58 -0.14
N ASN A 333 15.42 -16.27 -0.40
CA ASN A 333 15.57 -15.19 0.58
C ASN A 333 16.98 -14.99 1.18
N VAL A 334 18.01 -15.42 0.45
CA VAL A 334 19.41 -15.07 0.73
C VAL A 334 19.94 -14.17 -0.39
N ARG A 335 20.54 -13.03 -0.04
CA ARG A 335 21.27 -12.17 -1.00
C ARG A 335 22.77 -12.31 -0.79
N VAL A 336 23.48 -12.50 -1.89
CA VAL A 336 24.95 -12.58 -1.92
C VAL A 336 25.48 -11.51 -2.85
N ASP A 337 26.25 -10.57 -2.33
CA ASP A 337 26.88 -9.48 -3.08
C ASP A 337 28.40 -9.58 -2.95
N ASN A 338 29.12 -9.44 -4.07
CA ASN A 338 30.58 -9.55 -4.15
C ASN A 338 31.18 -10.83 -3.53
N GLY A 339 30.44 -11.92 -3.50
CA GLY A 339 30.85 -13.21 -2.96
C GLY A 339 30.61 -13.37 -1.45
N HIS A 340 29.80 -12.49 -0.84
CA HIS A 340 29.48 -12.52 0.58
C HIS A 340 27.98 -12.40 0.83
N VAL A 341 27.49 -13.03 1.90
CA VAL A 341 26.07 -12.97 2.27
C VAL A 341 25.80 -11.62 2.92
N VAL A 342 24.94 -10.82 2.28
CA VAL A 342 24.59 -9.48 2.76
C VAL A 342 23.15 -9.39 3.25
N SER A 343 22.28 -10.35 2.93
CA SER A 343 20.89 -10.33 3.41
C SER A 343 20.34 -11.73 3.64
N VAL A 344 19.63 -11.90 4.76
CA VAL A 344 18.82 -13.08 5.08
C VAL A 344 17.44 -12.61 5.53
N VAL A 345 16.39 -13.01 4.81
CA VAL A 345 15.01 -12.56 5.05
C VAL A 345 14.08 -13.76 5.21
N LEU A 346 13.88 -14.22 6.45
CA LEU A 346 12.96 -15.31 6.80
C LEU A 346 11.72 -14.83 7.56
N GLY A 347 11.49 -13.52 7.63
CA GLY A 347 10.31 -12.98 8.31
C GLY A 347 8.98 -13.37 7.64
N THR A 348 7.92 -13.49 8.44
CA THR A 348 6.51 -13.81 8.06
C THR A 348 6.25 -15.22 7.55
N PHE A 349 7.24 -16.12 7.61
CA PHE A 349 7.08 -17.50 7.13
C PHE A 349 6.66 -18.50 8.22
N GLY A 350 6.53 -18.08 9.48
CA GLY A 350 6.07 -18.94 10.57
C GLY A 350 7.03 -20.07 10.93
N ILE A 351 8.33 -19.90 10.66
CA ILE A 351 9.37 -20.87 11.04
C ILE A 351 9.49 -20.97 12.56
N THR A 352 9.89 -22.13 13.08
CA THR A 352 10.01 -22.40 14.53
C THR A 352 11.45 -22.76 14.89
N GLY A 353 11.87 -22.66 16.14
CA GLY A 353 13.22 -23.05 16.58
C GLY A 353 14.03 -21.89 17.13
N THR A 354 15.36 -21.90 16.94
CA THR A 354 16.29 -20.93 17.56
C THR A 354 17.21 -20.28 16.54
N LEU A 355 17.73 -19.08 16.85
CA LEU A 355 18.78 -18.43 16.06
C LEU A 355 20.17 -18.94 16.52
N PRO A 356 20.99 -19.55 15.66
CA PRO A 356 22.29 -20.07 16.06
C PRO A 356 23.35 -18.96 16.17
N ALA A 357 24.33 -19.16 17.05
CA ALA A 357 25.45 -18.24 17.23
C ALA A 357 26.32 -18.06 15.97
N SER A 358 26.36 -19.04 15.07
CA SER A 358 27.10 -18.96 13.81
C SER A 358 26.54 -17.92 12.83
N LEU A 359 25.36 -17.33 13.09
CA LEU A 359 24.90 -16.15 12.33
C LEU A 359 25.88 -14.98 12.40
N ALA A 360 26.67 -14.88 13.48
CA ALA A 360 27.72 -13.88 13.61
C ALA A 360 28.87 -14.06 12.60
N ASP A 361 28.99 -15.23 11.98
CA ASP A 361 29.99 -15.52 10.94
C ASP A 361 29.64 -14.88 9.58
N LEU A 362 28.41 -14.37 9.41
CA LEU A 362 27.98 -13.58 8.25
C LEU A 362 28.51 -12.14 8.35
N THR A 363 29.83 -11.97 8.30
CA THR A 363 30.52 -10.70 8.63
C THR A 363 30.22 -9.51 7.70
N PHE A 364 29.56 -9.75 6.56
CA PHE A 364 29.13 -8.72 5.61
C PHE A 364 27.62 -8.50 5.60
N LEU A 365 26.89 -9.09 6.56
CA LEU A 365 25.44 -8.99 6.63
C LEU A 365 25.02 -7.51 6.81
N GLU A 366 24.07 -7.08 6.00
CA GLU A 366 23.44 -5.75 6.03
C GLU A 366 22.01 -5.84 6.58
N ILE A 367 21.30 -6.94 6.29
CA ILE A 367 19.91 -7.16 6.69
C ILE A 367 19.71 -8.58 7.23
N ALA A 368 19.23 -8.67 8.46
CA ALA A 368 18.76 -9.88 9.12
C ALA A 368 17.28 -9.71 9.51
N ASP A 369 16.35 -10.30 8.76
CA ASP A 369 14.91 -10.17 9.03
C ASP A 369 14.30 -11.54 9.36
N PHE A 370 13.93 -11.72 10.62
CA PHE A 370 13.31 -12.92 11.19
C PHE A 370 11.98 -12.59 11.87
N ARG A 371 11.32 -11.49 11.49
CA ARG A 371 10.11 -11.01 12.15
C ARG A 371 8.91 -11.93 11.94
N SER A 372 7.94 -11.93 12.84
CA SER A 372 6.69 -12.69 12.68
C SER A 372 6.93 -14.19 12.41
N CYS A 373 7.88 -14.75 13.15
CA CYS A 373 8.17 -16.17 13.18
C CYS A 373 7.82 -16.73 14.58
N ASN A 374 8.04 -18.02 14.80
CA ASN A 374 7.79 -18.69 16.07
C ASN A 374 9.13 -19.06 16.72
N LEU A 375 10.13 -18.17 16.59
CA LEU A 375 11.48 -18.37 17.10
C LEU A 375 11.57 -18.06 18.60
N SER A 376 12.46 -18.75 19.30
CA SER A 376 12.71 -18.62 20.74
C SER A 376 14.17 -18.95 21.05
N GLY A 377 14.58 -18.86 22.33
CA GLY A 377 15.94 -19.16 22.76
C GLY A 377 16.89 -17.98 22.56
N GLU A 378 18.11 -18.10 23.08
CA GLU A 378 19.09 -17.01 23.13
C GLU A 378 19.33 -16.35 21.77
N VAL A 379 19.22 -15.01 21.74
CA VAL A 379 19.46 -14.21 20.54
C VAL A 379 20.96 -13.97 20.39
N PRO A 380 21.57 -14.31 19.23
CA PRO A 380 23.00 -14.18 19.04
C PRO A 380 23.46 -12.71 18.99
N ASP A 381 24.74 -12.49 19.29
CA ASP A 381 25.39 -11.20 19.14
C ASP A 381 25.70 -10.90 17.66
N LEU A 382 24.91 -10.02 17.05
CA LEU A 382 25.15 -9.50 15.70
C LEU A 382 25.64 -8.05 15.72
N GLY A 383 25.70 -7.41 16.89
CA GLY A 383 26.15 -6.02 17.04
C GLY A 383 27.62 -5.80 16.68
N SER A 384 28.42 -6.87 16.60
CA SER A 384 29.80 -6.80 16.11
C SER A 384 29.92 -6.69 14.58
N ILE A 385 28.84 -6.94 13.83
CA ILE A 385 28.85 -6.87 12.35
C ILE A 385 28.68 -5.41 11.93
N SER A 386 29.79 -4.77 11.54
CA SER A 386 29.82 -3.34 11.24
C SER A 386 28.99 -2.91 10.02
N THR A 387 28.64 -3.86 9.15
CA THR A 387 27.81 -3.63 7.95
C THR A 387 26.31 -3.75 8.23
N LEU A 388 25.90 -4.27 9.40
CA LEU A 388 24.51 -4.59 9.68
C LEU A 388 23.69 -3.32 9.91
N GLU A 389 22.74 -3.07 9.03
CA GLU A 389 21.86 -1.90 9.08
C GLU A 389 20.54 -2.24 9.76
N LYS A 390 20.03 -3.47 9.55
CA LYS A 390 18.74 -3.94 10.08
C LYS A 390 18.84 -5.32 10.71
N PHE A 391 18.36 -5.44 11.94
CA PHE A 391 18.11 -6.72 12.60
C PHE A 391 16.70 -6.74 13.20
N ASP A 392 15.79 -7.52 12.60
CA ASP A 392 14.38 -7.55 12.97
C ASP A 392 13.98 -8.94 13.46
N ILE A 393 13.75 -9.05 14.76
CA ILE A 393 13.27 -10.24 15.47
C ILE A 393 11.91 -9.99 16.13
N SER A 394 11.22 -8.91 15.75
CA SER A 394 9.90 -8.56 16.28
C SER A 394 8.87 -9.66 16.02
N SER A 395 7.82 -9.74 16.84
CA SER A 395 6.73 -10.71 16.65
C SER A 395 7.18 -12.18 16.65
N ASN A 396 8.04 -12.56 17.61
CA ASN A 396 8.49 -13.93 17.85
C ASN A 396 8.05 -14.41 19.25
N ARG A 397 8.80 -15.36 19.85
CA ARG A 397 8.60 -15.90 21.21
C ARG A 397 9.87 -15.77 22.05
N PHE A 398 10.65 -14.72 21.84
CA PHE A 398 11.82 -14.43 22.67
C PHE A 398 11.36 -13.88 24.02
N SER A 399 11.83 -14.52 25.10
CA SER A 399 11.68 -14.02 26.48
C SER A 399 12.63 -12.85 26.74
N PHE A 400 12.47 -12.15 27.88
CA PHE A 400 13.45 -11.14 28.29
C PHE A 400 14.84 -11.77 28.47
N GLY A 401 14.91 -12.98 29.03
CA GLY A 401 16.17 -13.70 29.20
C GLY A 401 16.85 -14.09 27.89
N ASP A 402 16.09 -14.39 26.84
CA ASP A 402 16.65 -14.70 25.51
C ASP A 402 17.36 -13.50 24.86
N LEU A 403 16.91 -12.28 25.17
CA LEU A 403 17.45 -11.03 24.61
C LEU A 403 18.62 -10.48 25.45
N GLU A 404 18.60 -10.72 26.75
CA GLU A 404 19.42 -10.00 27.74
C GLU A 404 20.93 -10.13 27.54
N THR A 405 21.43 -11.33 27.20
CA THR A 405 22.88 -11.58 27.11
C THR A 405 23.59 -10.61 26.16
N HIS A 406 22.98 -10.32 25.01
CA HIS A 406 23.61 -9.57 23.92
C HIS A 406 22.86 -8.28 23.55
N PHE A 407 21.83 -7.90 24.32
CA PHE A 407 21.03 -6.71 24.04
C PHE A 407 21.86 -5.43 23.91
N THR A 408 22.84 -5.22 24.80
CA THR A 408 23.68 -4.01 24.75
C THR A 408 24.43 -3.89 23.41
N ASN A 409 24.91 -5.00 22.86
CA ASN A 409 25.61 -4.99 21.58
C ASN A 409 24.63 -4.84 20.41
N ASN A 410 23.56 -5.64 20.38
CA ASN A 410 22.56 -5.60 19.32
C ASN A 410 21.81 -4.25 19.25
N SER A 411 21.64 -3.56 20.38
CA SER A 411 21.03 -2.23 20.44
C SER A 411 21.85 -1.12 19.76
N THR A 412 23.10 -1.40 19.37
CA THR A 412 23.92 -0.47 18.57
C THR A 412 23.63 -0.52 17.07
N ILE A 413 22.89 -1.54 16.61
CA ILE A 413 22.48 -1.70 15.21
C ILE A 413 21.44 -0.60 14.87
N PRO A 414 21.58 0.12 13.75
CA PRO A 414 20.73 1.28 13.42
C PRO A 414 19.22 1.00 13.43
N ASP A 415 18.78 -0.14 12.89
CA ASP A 415 17.38 -0.59 12.91
C ASP A 415 17.26 -1.97 13.59
N PHE A 416 17.39 -1.99 14.93
CA PHE A 416 17.15 -3.18 15.74
C PHE A 416 15.70 -3.23 16.24
N ARG A 417 14.90 -4.16 15.71
CA ARG A 417 13.48 -4.32 16.06
C ARG A 417 13.28 -5.63 16.83
N TYR A 418 12.78 -5.52 18.06
CA TYR A 418 12.65 -6.65 18.96
C TYR A 418 11.34 -6.65 19.76
N THR A 419 10.49 -5.64 19.61
CA THR A 419 9.22 -5.52 20.34
C THR A 419 8.17 -6.52 19.85
N SER A 420 7.06 -6.62 20.59
CA SER A 420 5.89 -7.46 20.26
C SER A 420 6.13 -8.97 20.35
N GLN A 421 6.88 -9.43 21.34
CA GLN A 421 7.09 -10.87 21.57
C GLN A 421 5.85 -11.51 22.21
N THR A 422 5.53 -12.74 21.82
CA THR A 422 4.39 -13.49 22.34
C THR A 422 4.78 -14.40 23.49
N THR A 423 3.92 -14.50 24.52
CA THR A 423 4.12 -15.46 25.61
C THR A 423 3.98 -16.90 25.15
N VAL A 424 4.57 -17.81 25.93
CA VAL A 424 4.38 -19.26 25.76
C VAL A 424 3.05 -19.75 26.33
N ASP A 425 2.38 -18.94 27.14
CA ASP A 425 1.13 -19.29 27.79
C ASP A 425 -0.01 -19.38 26.78
N ASP A 426 -0.87 -20.38 26.99
CA ASP A 426 -2.10 -20.54 26.22
C ASP A 426 -3.26 -19.77 26.84
N GLU A 427 -4.25 -19.47 26.01
CA GLU A 427 -5.53 -18.95 26.48
C GLU A 427 -6.19 -20.01 27.36
N ILE A 428 -6.72 -19.58 28.50
CA ILE A 428 -7.37 -20.45 29.48
C ILE A 428 -8.80 -19.96 29.66
N GLN A 429 -9.77 -20.87 29.62
CA GLN A 429 -11.16 -20.59 29.97
C GLN A 429 -11.69 -21.66 30.93
N PHE A 430 -12.31 -21.24 32.03
CA PHE A 430 -12.97 -22.15 32.97
C PHE A 430 -14.03 -21.44 33.82
N GLU A 431 -14.95 -22.24 34.38
CA GLU A 431 -15.98 -21.76 35.32
C GLU A 431 -15.57 -22.05 36.77
N PRO A 432 -15.17 -21.04 37.57
CA PRO A 432 -14.80 -21.25 38.96
C PRO A 432 -16.02 -21.49 39.87
N THR A 433 -15.78 -22.17 40.99
CA THR A 433 -16.80 -22.27 42.05
C THR A 433 -16.81 -20.98 42.90
N ILE A 434 -17.94 -20.28 42.95
CA ILE A 434 -18.11 -19.10 43.83
C ILE A 434 -17.76 -19.45 45.28
N GLY A 435 -16.99 -18.58 45.93
CA GLY A 435 -16.49 -18.73 47.30
C GLY A 435 -15.22 -19.56 47.44
N SER A 436 -14.69 -20.11 46.34
CA SER A 436 -13.39 -20.81 46.34
C SER A 436 -12.23 -19.86 46.03
N ASN A 437 -11.00 -20.36 46.14
CA ASN A 437 -9.78 -19.61 45.88
C ASN A 437 -9.10 -20.15 44.61
N TYR A 438 -8.61 -19.26 43.76
CA TYR A 438 -7.81 -19.61 42.58
C TYR A 438 -6.59 -18.71 42.50
N THR A 439 -5.50 -19.25 41.98
CA THR A 439 -4.30 -18.49 41.67
C THR A 439 -4.18 -18.43 40.16
N LEU A 440 -4.28 -17.23 39.60
CA LEU A 440 -3.91 -16.97 38.21
C LEU A 440 -2.39 -16.93 38.12
N SER A 441 -1.82 -17.42 37.02
CA SER A 441 -0.37 -17.44 36.83
C SER A 441 0.01 -17.15 35.38
N VAL A 442 1.14 -16.49 35.23
CA VAL A 442 1.89 -16.38 33.98
C VAL A 442 3.15 -17.23 34.11
N THR A 443 3.59 -17.87 33.02
CA THR A 443 4.87 -18.58 33.01
C THR A 443 5.97 -17.55 33.30
N PRO A 444 6.73 -17.68 34.41
CA PRO A 444 7.73 -16.68 34.76
C PRO A 444 8.78 -16.54 33.66
N ASP A 445 8.98 -15.31 33.19
CA ASP A 445 10.09 -15.00 32.29
C ASP A 445 11.45 -15.28 32.95
N THR A 446 12.43 -15.65 32.12
CA THR A 446 13.79 -16.04 32.53
C THR A 446 14.75 -14.85 32.69
N GLY A 447 14.36 -13.63 32.29
CA GLY A 447 15.20 -12.43 32.36
C GLY A 447 15.36 -11.82 33.76
N THR A 448 16.27 -10.85 33.88
CA THR A 448 16.47 -10.08 35.11
C THR A 448 15.67 -8.76 35.12
N ASN A 449 15.40 -8.23 36.33
CA ASN A 449 14.62 -7.02 36.56
C ASN A 449 13.24 -7.02 35.87
N VAL A 450 12.62 -8.20 35.78
CA VAL A 450 11.29 -8.40 35.23
C VAL A 450 10.23 -7.94 36.23
N ASN A 451 9.27 -7.17 35.75
CA ASN A 451 8.11 -6.70 36.49
C ASN A 451 6.83 -7.26 35.86
N TYR A 452 5.85 -7.54 36.70
CA TYR A 452 4.54 -8.04 36.28
C TYR A 452 3.48 -7.01 36.67
N GLN A 453 2.40 -6.95 35.90
CA GLN A 453 1.20 -6.19 36.27
C GLN A 453 -0.03 -6.92 35.72
N TRP A 454 -0.92 -7.34 36.61
CA TRP A 454 -2.21 -7.92 36.21
C TRP A 454 -3.26 -6.84 35.97
N SER A 455 -4.09 -7.05 34.97
CA SER A 455 -5.25 -6.23 34.62
C SER A 455 -6.46 -7.10 34.32
N LYS A 456 -7.64 -6.49 34.39
CA LYS A 456 -8.83 -7.04 33.75
C LYS A 456 -8.85 -6.54 32.31
N ASP A 457 -8.86 -7.49 31.38
CA ASP A 457 -8.86 -7.23 29.95
C ASP A 457 -10.16 -6.52 29.55
N ARG A 458 -10.02 -5.39 28.86
CA ARG A 458 -11.17 -4.66 28.28
C ARG A 458 -11.22 -4.75 26.76
N GLY A 459 -10.35 -5.56 26.13
CA GLY A 459 -10.33 -5.82 24.70
C GLY A 459 -9.80 -4.62 23.92
N VAL A 460 -10.65 -3.96 23.13
CA VAL A 460 -10.26 -2.78 22.33
C VAL A 460 -10.10 -1.48 23.14
N GLU A 461 -10.13 -1.59 24.46
CA GLU A 461 -10.22 -0.50 25.40
C GLU A 461 -9.08 -0.59 26.41
N ASP A 462 -8.78 0.51 27.11
CA ASP A 462 -7.77 0.47 28.17
C ASP A 462 -8.15 -0.51 29.28
N ASP A 463 -7.19 -1.38 29.56
CA ASP A 463 -7.24 -2.38 30.60
C ASP A 463 -7.38 -1.79 32.00
N ILE A 464 -8.13 -2.49 32.87
CA ILE A 464 -8.28 -2.04 34.25
C ILE A 464 -7.19 -2.67 35.09
N LEU A 465 -6.18 -1.87 35.45
CA LEU A 465 -5.09 -2.28 36.31
C LEU A 465 -5.60 -2.76 37.68
N ILE A 466 -5.13 -3.95 38.09
CA ILE A 466 -5.39 -4.48 39.42
C ILE A 466 -4.29 -3.98 40.34
N ALA A 467 -4.64 -2.99 41.18
CA ALA A 467 -3.68 -2.33 42.06
C ALA A 467 -2.94 -3.34 42.97
N GLY A 468 -1.61 -3.35 42.88
CA GLY A 468 -0.73 -4.20 43.70
C GLY A 468 -0.58 -5.64 43.21
N ALA A 469 -1.24 -6.04 42.13
CA ALA A 469 -1.05 -7.35 41.51
C ALA A 469 0.19 -7.36 40.61
N THR A 470 1.37 -7.27 41.23
CA THR A 470 2.66 -7.08 40.52
C THR A 470 3.59 -8.30 40.59
N SER A 471 3.02 -9.50 40.71
CA SER A 471 3.75 -10.77 40.79
C SER A 471 3.38 -11.67 39.60
N ALA A 472 4.20 -12.68 39.30
CA ALA A 472 3.90 -13.68 38.27
C ALA A 472 2.62 -14.50 38.56
N THR A 473 2.04 -14.33 39.75
CA THR A 473 0.77 -14.92 40.17
C THR A 473 -0.16 -13.87 40.76
N TYR A 474 -1.46 -14.06 40.59
CA TYR A 474 -2.51 -13.25 41.21
C TYR A 474 -3.54 -14.15 41.91
N ASP A 475 -3.64 -14.00 43.23
CA ASP A 475 -4.54 -14.81 44.07
C ASP A 475 -5.93 -14.17 44.15
N LEU A 476 -6.92 -14.86 43.58
CA LEU A 476 -8.34 -14.59 43.77
C LEU A 476 -8.83 -15.41 44.96
N THR A 477 -9.09 -14.75 46.09
CA THR A 477 -9.61 -15.41 47.30
C THR A 477 -11.10 -15.20 47.46
N ASN A 478 -11.85 -16.26 47.76
CA ASN A 478 -13.29 -16.23 47.96
C ASN A 478 -14.01 -15.56 46.78
N ILE A 479 -13.80 -16.11 45.57
CA ILE A 479 -14.32 -15.58 44.30
C ILE A 479 -15.80 -15.22 44.40
N GLN A 480 -16.15 -14.03 43.96
CA GLN A 480 -17.53 -13.53 43.82
C GLN A 480 -17.91 -13.42 42.33
N SER A 481 -19.18 -13.13 42.07
CA SER A 481 -19.69 -12.91 40.72
C SER A 481 -18.91 -11.82 39.97
N ASP A 482 -18.53 -10.74 40.65
CA ASP A 482 -17.84 -9.61 40.03
C ASP A 482 -16.39 -9.93 39.60
N ASP A 483 -15.81 -11.00 40.17
CA ASP A 483 -14.49 -11.51 39.81
C ASP A 483 -14.52 -12.36 38.53
N LEU A 484 -15.70 -12.78 38.05
CA LEU A 484 -15.83 -13.47 36.77
C LEU A 484 -15.60 -12.48 35.64
N ASP A 485 -14.43 -12.56 35.03
CA ASP A 485 -13.89 -11.58 34.09
C ASP A 485 -12.78 -12.19 33.24
N SER A 486 -12.29 -11.39 32.29
CA SER A 486 -11.09 -11.71 31.51
C SER A 486 -9.87 -11.06 32.15
N TYR A 487 -8.80 -11.81 32.34
CA TYR A 487 -7.58 -11.36 33.00
C TYR A 487 -6.38 -11.51 32.07
N ILE A 488 -5.50 -10.53 32.15
CA ILE A 488 -4.24 -10.52 31.43
C ILE A 488 -3.11 -10.07 32.36
N CYS A 489 -1.88 -10.36 31.96
CA CYS A 489 -0.69 -9.94 32.70
C CYS A 489 0.33 -9.40 31.70
N GLU A 490 0.68 -8.14 31.89
CA GLU A 490 1.80 -7.51 31.20
C GLU A 490 3.09 -7.81 31.95
N ILE A 491 4.14 -8.10 31.20
CA ILE A 491 5.48 -8.35 31.68
C ILE A 491 6.41 -7.33 31.03
N THR A 492 7.18 -6.61 31.84
CA THR A 492 8.13 -5.59 31.38
C THR A 492 9.50 -5.84 32.01
N SER A 493 10.57 -5.33 31.41
CA SER A 493 11.91 -5.34 32.00
C SER A 493 12.56 -3.97 31.92
N SER A 494 13.25 -3.55 32.97
CA SER A 494 14.09 -2.36 32.90
C SER A 494 15.41 -2.62 32.15
N THR A 495 15.79 -3.88 31.94
CA THR A 495 17.00 -4.25 31.19
C THR A 495 16.76 -4.22 29.69
N ILE A 496 15.56 -4.63 29.24
CA ILE A 496 15.11 -4.58 27.84
C ILE A 496 13.98 -3.55 27.75
N PRO A 497 14.30 -2.26 27.50
CA PRO A 497 13.28 -1.22 27.39
C PRO A 497 12.31 -1.49 26.24
N ASP A 498 11.14 -0.82 26.26
CA ASP A 498 10.13 -0.82 25.19
C ASP A 498 9.46 -2.16 24.83
N LEU A 499 9.99 -3.30 25.30
CA LEU A 499 9.37 -4.60 25.16
C LEU A 499 8.34 -4.83 26.28
N ILE A 500 7.09 -5.01 25.87
CA ILE A 500 6.00 -5.51 26.70
C ILE A 500 5.66 -6.92 26.18
N ILE A 501 5.74 -7.90 27.06
CA ILE A 501 5.32 -9.28 26.78
C ILE A 501 4.00 -9.51 27.53
N GLU A 502 2.97 -9.89 26.80
CA GLU A 502 1.62 -10.06 27.37
C GLU A 502 1.19 -11.53 27.37
N ARG A 503 0.68 -12.00 28.52
CA ARG A 503 0.05 -13.32 28.61
C ARG A 503 -1.17 -13.38 27.68
N LYS A 504 -1.45 -14.53 27.05
CA LYS A 504 -2.79 -14.76 26.48
C LYS A 504 -3.88 -14.62 27.57
N LEU A 505 -5.15 -14.55 27.19
CA LEU A 505 -6.25 -14.32 28.14
C LEU A 505 -6.46 -15.50 29.12
N ILE A 506 -6.88 -15.16 30.35
CA ILE A 506 -7.52 -16.08 31.28
C ILE A 506 -8.97 -15.63 31.49
N ASN A 507 -9.93 -16.41 30.98
CA ASN A 507 -11.35 -16.14 31.02
C ASN A 507 -12.02 -16.93 32.16
N LEU A 508 -12.44 -16.25 33.22
CA LEU A 508 -13.23 -16.81 34.31
C LEU A 508 -14.70 -16.63 33.97
N THR A 509 -15.34 -17.68 33.46
CA THR A 509 -16.71 -17.61 32.94
C THR A 509 -17.75 -18.02 33.98
N GLY A 510 -19.00 -17.63 33.75
CA GLY A 510 -20.14 -18.12 34.52
C GLY A 510 -21.47 -17.73 33.88
N PRO A 511 -22.59 -18.24 34.41
CA PRO A 511 -23.90 -17.91 33.87
C PRO A 511 -24.19 -16.42 34.05
N VAL A 512 -24.62 -15.77 32.96
CA VAL A 512 -25.18 -14.41 33.00
C VAL A 512 -26.34 -14.35 33.99
N SER A 513 -26.45 -13.23 34.70
CA SER A 513 -27.49 -13.02 35.70
C SER A 513 -28.88 -13.18 35.09
N GLN A 514 -29.85 -13.65 35.90
CA GLN A 514 -31.23 -13.79 35.41
C GLN A 514 -31.81 -12.43 34.98
N GLN A 515 -31.41 -11.34 35.65
CA GLN A 515 -31.85 -9.99 35.33
C GLN A 515 -31.38 -9.55 33.93
N GLU A 516 -30.10 -9.70 33.61
CA GLU A 516 -29.59 -9.37 32.26
C GLU A 516 -30.21 -10.27 31.18
N ARG A 517 -30.41 -11.56 31.49
CA ARG A 517 -31.09 -12.47 30.57
C ARG A 517 -32.54 -12.06 30.32
N ASP A 518 -33.27 -11.66 31.36
CA ASP A 518 -34.65 -11.17 31.25
C ASP A 518 -34.71 -9.86 30.45
N ALA A 519 -33.73 -8.97 30.62
CA ALA A 519 -33.59 -7.75 29.82
C ALA A 519 -33.41 -8.04 28.32
N LEU A 520 -32.57 -9.01 27.99
CA LEU A 520 -32.42 -9.47 26.60
C LEU A 520 -33.72 -10.09 26.08
N ILE A 521 -34.40 -10.94 26.87
CA ILE A 521 -35.70 -11.50 26.48
C ILE A 521 -36.74 -10.40 26.22
N ALA A 522 -36.77 -9.36 27.06
CA ALA A 522 -37.63 -8.21 26.85
C ALA A 522 -37.28 -7.46 25.55
N PHE A 523 -35.98 -7.27 25.26
CA PHE A 523 -35.50 -6.72 23.99
C PHE A 523 -36.00 -7.53 22.82
N TYR A 524 -35.72 -8.83 22.79
CA TYR A 524 -36.20 -9.75 21.75
C TYR A 524 -37.70 -9.65 21.50
N ASN A 525 -38.51 -9.65 22.56
CA ASN A 525 -39.97 -9.59 22.43
C ASN A 525 -40.47 -8.21 21.97
N ALA A 526 -39.82 -7.13 22.41
CA ALA A 526 -40.22 -5.75 22.10
C ALA A 526 -39.87 -5.33 20.67
N THR A 527 -38.89 -6.00 20.06
CA THR A 527 -38.41 -5.70 18.71
C THR A 527 -38.73 -6.82 17.70
N ASP A 528 -39.79 -7.61 17.96
CA ASP A 528 -40.32 -8.63 17.05
C ASP A 528 -39.31 -9.73 16.68
N GLY A 529 -38.56 -10.20 17.68
CA GLY A 529 -37.56 -11.26 17.62
C GLY A 529 -37.85 -12.46 16.73
N PRO A 530 -39.08 -13.01 16.72
CA PRO A 530 -39.42 -14.14 15.84
C PRO A 530 -39.30 -13.85 14.34
N ASN A 531 -39.29 -12.58 13.92
CA ASN A 531 -39.20 -12.15 12.53
C ASN A 531 -37.82 -11.58 12.14
N TRP A 532 -36.86 -11.60 13.05
CA TRP A 532 -35.47 -11.25 12.73
C TRP A 532 -34.87 -12.22 11.70
N LEU A 533 -33.98 -11.72 10.85
CA LEU A 533 -33.24 -12.52 9.88
C LEU A 533 -32.38 -13.59 10.55
N SER A 534 -31.70 -13.23 11.64
CA SER A 534 -30.98 -14.13 12.54
C SER A 534 -31.41 -13.88 13.97
N SER A 535 -31.65 -14.96 14.71
CA SER A 535 -31.99 -14.94 16.14
C SER A 535 -31.57 -16.25 16.82
N THR A 536 -30.44 -16.82 16.40
CA THR A 536 -29.94 -18.09 16.89
C THR A 536 -29.75 -18.04 18.40
N ASN A 537 -30.21 -19.09 19.08
CA ASN A 537 -30.15 -19.30 20.53
C ASN A 537 -30.96 -18.32 21.40
N TRP A 538 -31.60 -17.29 20.82
CA TRP A 538 -32.52 -16.44 21.57
C TRP A 538 -33.68 -17.27 22.15
N LEU A 539 -34.04 -17.00 23.41
CA LEU A 539 -35.02 -17.76 24.20
C LEU A 539 -34.65 -19.25 24.46
N SER A 540 -33.48 -19.70 24.04
CA SER A 540 -33.00 -21.07 24.27
C SER A 540 -32.38 -21.24 25.66
N THR A 541 -31.92 -22.45 25.97
CA THR A 541 -31.15 -22.76 27.19
C THR A 541 -29.65 -22.61 27.02
N GLU A 542 -29.16 -22.26 25.83
CA GLU A 542 -27.73 -22.02 25.59
C GLU A 542 -27.22 -20.82 26.40
N PRO A 543 -25.93 -20.81 26.79
CA PRO A 543 -25.30 -19.66 27.42
C PRO A 543 -25.55 -18.37 26.62
N VAL A 544 -25.80 -17.26 27.32
CA VAL A 544 -26.13 -15.97 26.69
C VAL A 544 -25.03 -15.48 25.74
N GLY A 545 -23.76 -15.78 26.02
CA GLY A 545 -22.65 -15.46 25.11
C GLY A 545 -22.67 -16.24 23.78
N ASN A 546 -23.53 -17.25 23.63
CA ASN A 546 -23.75 -17.96 22.36
C ASN A 546 -24.98 -17.42 21.60
N TRP A 547 -25.68 -16.42 22.14
CA TRP A 547 -26.83 -15.81 21.45
C TRP A 547 -26.33 -14.88 20.36
N ASP A 548 -26.97 -14.92 19.19
CA ASP A 548 -26.57 -14.02 18.09
C ASP A 548 -26.55 -12.57 18.58
N PHE A 549 -25.49 -11.84 18.17
CA PHE A 549 -25.27 -10.41 18.44
C PHE A 549 -24.93 -10.03 19.89
N ILE A 550 -24.80 -11.01 20.79
CA ILE A 550 -24.46 -10.77 22.20
C ILE A 550 -23.02 -11.19 22.46
N THR A 551 -22.24 -10.29 23.06
CA THR A 551 -20.92 -10.65 23.64
C THR A 551 -20.97 -10.55 25.14
N THR A 552 -20.41 -11.55 25.81
CA THR A 552 -20.27 -11.60 27.27
C THR A 552 -18.81 -11.64 27.68
N ARG A 553 -18.47 -10.99 28.79
CA ARG A 553 -17.17 -11.13 29.47
C ARG A 553 -17.39 -11.70 30.86
N GLY A 554 -16.77 -12.85 31.12
CA GLY A 554 -17.01 -13.62 32.33
C GLY A 554 -18.47 -14.08 32.44
N ASN A 555 -19.27 -13.35 33.22
CA ASN A 555 -20.72 -13.56 33.36
C ASN A 555 -21.56 -12.29 33.12
N LYS A 556 -20.98 -11.29 32.44
CA LYS A 556 -21.58 -9.97 32.22
C LYS A 556 -21.90 -9.79 30.73
N VAL A 557 -23.05 -9.21 30.39
CA VAL A 557 -23.36 -8.81 29.01
C VAL A 557 -22.67 -7.47 28.73
N ILE A 558 -21.68 -7.48 27.82
CA ILE A 558 -20.87 -6.29 27.54
C ILE A 558 -21.18 -5.65 26.18
N GLN A 559 -21.81 -6.39 25.27
CA GLN A 559 -22.12 -5.87 23.94
C GLN A 559 -23.46 -6.42 23.42
N ILE A 560 -24.24 -5.50 22.86
CA ILE A 560 -25.30 -5.79 21.90
C ILE A 560 -24.86 -5.13 20.60
N ASP A 561 -24.60 -5.92 19.57
CA ASP A 561 -24.19 -5.44 18.26
C ASP A 561 -25.02 -6.09 17.16
N ILE A 562 -26.17 -5.45 16.90
CA ILE A 562 -27.15 -5.89 15.91
C ILE A 562 -26.99 -4.96 14.70
N PHE A 563 -25.96 -5.24 13.90
CA PHE A 563 -25.69 -4.53 12.66
C PHE A 563 -26.25 -5.30 11.46
N GLY A 564 -27.21 -4.71 10.75
CA GLY A 564 -27.74 -5.24 9.48
C GLY A 564 -28.54 -6.54 9.59
N ASN A 565 -29.11 -6.83 10.76
CA ASN A 565 -30.00 -7.95 10.99
C ASN A 565 -31.46 -7.58 10.71
N ALA A 566 -31.86 -7.63 9.44
CA ALA A 566 -33.21 -7.23 9.02
C ALA A 566 -34.35 -7.84 9.87
N GLY A 567 -35.41 -7.07 10.07
CA GLY A 567 -36.64 -7.53 10.74
C GLY A 567 -36.77 -7.12 12.20
N LEU A 568 -35.86 -6.29 12.73
CA LEU A 568 -36.06 -5.61 14.02
C LEU A 568 -37.20 -4.59 13.90
N ASN A 569 -38.39 -4.97 14.35
CA ASN A 569 -39.60 -4.14 14.31
C ASN A 569 -40.15 -3.92 15.73
N GLY A 570 -40.47 -2.69 16.09
CA GLY A 570 -41.05 -2.37 17.41
C GLY A 570 -40.31 -1.24 18.09
N VAL A 571 -39.99 -1.38 19.38
CA VAL A 571 -39.35 -0.32 20.19
C VAL A 571 -38.28 -0.88 21.11
N LEU A 572 -37.33 -0.03 21.54
CA LEU A 572 -36.41 -0.36 22.62
C LEU A 572 -37.17 -0.45 23.96
N PRO A 573 -37.12 -1.58 24.69
CA PRO A 573 -37.78 -1.71 25.99
C PRO A 573 -37.01 -0.98 27.08
N THR A 574 -37.69 -0.62 28.16
CA THR A 574 -37.07 0.02 29.33
C THR A 574 -36.04 -0.86 30.03
N GLU A 575 -36.22 -2.17 29.96
CA GLU A 575 -35.39 -3.21 30.55
C GLU A 575 -33.99 -3.24 29.95
N ILE A 576 -33.74 -2.60 28.80
CA ILE A 576 -32.38 -2.41 28.28
C ILE A 576 -31.45 -1.79 29.33
N GLY A 577 -31.98 -0.93 30.21
CA GLY A 577 -31.25 -0.30 31.30
C GLY A 577 -30.85 -1.23 32.46
N ASP A 578 -31.27 -2.50 32.43
CA ASP A 578 -30.84 -3.51 33.40
C ASP A 578 -29.51 -4.18 33.02
N LEU A 579 -29.00 -3.92 31.80
CA LEU A 579 -27.70 -4.40 31.32
C LEU A 579 -26.56 -3.52 31.82
N ILE A 580 -26.43 -3.36 33.14
CA ILE A 580 -25.56 -2.35 33.78
C ILE A 580 -24.07 -2.45 33.42
N TYR A 581 -23.63 -3.61 32.90
CA TYR A 581 -22.25 -3.87 32.45
C TYR A 581 -22.04 -3.64 30.94
N LEU A 582 -23.07 -3.20 30.22
CA LEU A 582 -23.00 -3.01 28.77
C LEU A 582 -21.99 -1.92 28.42
N GLU A 583 -20.97 -2.26 27.65
CA GLU A 583 -19.91 -1.37 27.18
C GLU A 583 -20.21 -0.84 25.77
N THR A 584 -20.89 -1.64 24.94
CA THR A 584 -21.25 -1.27 23.57
C THR A 584 -22.72 -1.58 23.27
N LEU A 585 -23.45 -0.56 22.82
CA LEU A 585 -24.78 -0.69 22.24
C LEU A 585 -24.72 -0.19 20.80
N ASN A 586 -24.74 -1.12 19.85
CA ASN A 586 -24.74 -0.84 18.42
C ASN A 586 -25.98 -1.45 17.76
N ILE A 587 -26.85 -0.58 17.25
CA ILE A 587 -28.04 -0.97 16.50
C ILE A 587 -28.05 -0.13 15.22
N ALA A 588 -27.90 -0.80 14.08
CA ALA A 588 -27.73 -0.09 12.82
C ALA A 588 -28.33 -0.84 11.63
N ILE A 589 -28.83 -0.07 10.66
CA ILE A 589 -29.49 -0.58 9.44
C ILE A 589 -30.76 -1.37 9.79
N GLU A 590 -31.57 -0.81 10.71
CA GLU A 590 -32.80 -1.42 11.21
C GLU A 590 -33.97 -0.44 11.07
N THR A 591 -34.52 -0.36 9.87
CA THR A 591 -35.48 0.69 9.47
C THR A 591 -36.78 0.65 10.26
N ASP A 592 -37.18 -0.53 10.73
CA ASP A 592 -38.48 -0.76 11.38
C ASP A 592 -38.42 -0.67 12.92
N LEU A 593 -37.23 -0.45 13.49
CA LEU A 593 -37.08 -0.16 14.91
C LEU A 593 -37.47 1.31 15.15
N THR A 594 -38.56 1.54 15.88
CA THR A 594 -39.18 2.86 16.07
C THR A 594 -39.27 3.25 17.55
N GLY A 595 -39.97 4.36 17.84
CA GLY A 595 -40.19 4.83 19.20
C GLY A 595 -38.96 5.54 19.81
N PRO A 596 -39.07 5.98 21.08
CA PRO A 596 -38.01 6.73 21.75
C PRO A 596 -36.91 5.84 22.33
N ILE A 597 -35.73 6.42 22.48
CA ILE A 597 -34.70 5.85 23.37
C ILE A 597 -35.22 5.96 24.81
N PRO A 598 -35.31 4.86 25.58
CA PRO A 598 -35.87 4.88 26.93
C PRO A 598 -34.94 5.61 27.90
N THR A 599 -35.50 6.32 28.89
CA THR A 599 -34.71 7.08 29.89
C THR A 599 -33.80 6.19 30.73
N SER A 600 -34.12 4.90 30.85
CA SER A 600 -33.31 3.88 31.53
C SER A 600 -31.96 3.63 30.87
N ILE A 601 -31.72 4.14 29.65
CA ILE A 601 -30.39 4.12 29.03
C ILE A 601 -29.32 4.75 29.92
N GLY A 602 -29.70 5.75 30.73
CA GLY A 602 -28.81 6.41 31.69
C GLY A 602 -28.37 5.54 32.88
N ASN A 603 -28.82 4.29 32.97
CA ASN A 603 -28.38 3.32 33.97
C ASN A 603 -27.15 2.51 33.53
N LEU A 604 -26.78 2.57 32.24
CA LEU A 604 -25.70 1.77 31.65
C LEU A 604 -24.32 2.39 31.96
N SER A 605 -23.94 2.44 33.24
CA SER A 605 -22.78 3.20 33.70
C SER A 605 -21.44 2.80 33.06
N GLU A 606 -21.34 1.58 32.54
CA GLU A 606 -20.14 1.08 31.85
C GLU A 606 -20.13 1.37 30.34
N LEU A 607 -21.17 2.03 29.79
CA LEU A 607 -21.33 2.24 28.36
C LEU A 607 -20.26 3.19 27.81
N ARG A 608 -19.58 2.74 26.75
CA ARG A 608 -18.50 3.46 26.07
C ARG A 608 -18.87 3.84 24.65
N ARG A 609 -19.65 2.98 23.97
CA ARG A 609 -20.10 3.20 22.58
C ARG A 609 -21.61 3.15 22.49
N PHE A 610 -22.19 4.26 22.05
CA PHE A 610 -23.63 4.41 21.81
C PHE A 610 -23.86 4.72 20.33
N ARG A 611 -24.30 3.70 19.55
CA ARG A 611 -24.43 3.79 18.10
C ARG A 611 -25.84 3.46 17.64
N PHE A 612 -26.47 4.43 16.98
CA PHE A 612 -27.78 4.30 16.34
C PHE A 612 -27.72 4.90 14.94
N GLN A 613 -27.82 4.04 13.92
CA GLN A 613 -27.56 4.46 12.54
C GLN A 613 -28.58 3.85 11.59
N LEU A 614 -29.22 4.65 10.74
CA LEU A 614 -30.18 4.14 9.76
C LEU A 614 -31.30 3.31 10.43
N THR A 615 -31.94 3.88 11.45
CA THR A 615 -33.06 3.26 12.19
C THR A 615 -34.25 4.19 12.28
N GLY A 616 -35.46 3.64 12.46
CA GLY A 616 -36.69 4.43 12.63
C GLY A 616 -36.87 5.09 14.01
N ILE A 617 -35.88 5.00 14.91
CA ILE A 617 -35.94 5.55 16.27
C ILE A 617 -36.20 7.06 16.21
N SER A 618 -37.04 7.55 17.11
CA SER A 618 -37.61 8.90 17.06
C SER A 618 -37.73 9.56 18.42
N GLY A 619 -38.16 10.83 18.47
CA GLY A 619 -38.26 11.58 19.71
C GLY A 619 -36.92 12.15 20.16
N SER A 620 -36.76 12.49 21.44
CA SER A 620 -35.53 13.08 21.96
C SER A 620 -34.58 12.05 22.55
N VAL A 621 -33.28 12.26 22.41
CA VAL A 621 -32.28 11.55 23.22
C VAL A 621 -32.47 11.95 24.69
N PRO A 622 -32.69 11.00 25.63
CA PRO A 622 -32.90 11.32 27.04
C PRO A 622 -31.73 12.08 27.66
N THR A 623 -32.01 13.09 28.47
CA THR A 623 -30.96 13.84 29.21
C THR A 623 -30.15 12.97 30.16
N SER A 624 -30.67 11.79 30.53
CA SER A 624 -29.94 10.78 31.32
C SER A 624 -28.73 10.19 30.60
N ILE A 625 -28.54 10.45 29.29
CA ILE A 625 -27.29 10.17 28.56
C ILE A 625 -26.08 10.82 29.26
N GLY A 626 -26.27 11.97 29.91
CA GLY A 626 -25.21 12.66 30.67
C GLY A 626 -24.72 11.92 31.92
N ASN A 627 -25.40 10.86 32.36
CA ASN A 627 -24.95 10.00 33.44
C ASN A 627 -23.85 9.02 33.00
N LEU A 628 -23.68 8.80 31.69
CA LEU A 628 -22.84 7.76 31.12
C LEU A 628 -21.40 8.24 30.94
N ILE A 629 -20.75 8.60 32.06
CA ILE A 629 -19.44 9.29 32.10
C ILE A 629 -18.28 8.51 31.44
N ASN A 630 -18.48 7.21 31.17
CA ASN A 630 -17.52 6.35 30.48
C ASN A 630 -17.68 6.37 28.94
N LEU A 631 -18.66 7.12 28.40
CA LEU A 631 -18.85 7.26 26.96
C LEU A 631 -17.61 7.86 26.29
N ARG A 632 -17.11 7.14 25.30
CA ARG A 632 -16.04 7.55 24.38
C ARG A 632 -16.58 7.86 23.00
N GLU A 633 -17.70 7.25 22.61
CA GLU A 633 -18.27 7.39 21.29
C GLU A 633 -19.80 7.48 21.32
N ILE A 634 -20.32 8.52 20.67
CA ILE A 634 -21.73 8.66 20.33
C ILE A 634 -21.82 8.82 18.81
N ARG A 635 -22.50 7.89 18.13
CA ARG A 635 -22.79 8.01 16.70
C ARG A 635 -24.28 7.86 16.43
N ILE A 636 -24.90 8.93 15.96
CA ILE A 636 -26.31 9.04 15.65
C ILE A 636 -26.46 9.68 14.27
N PHE A 637 -26.92 8.93 13.27
CA PHE A 637 -27.24 9.49 11.95
C PHE A 637 -28.28 8.64 11.23
N GLY A 638 -29.07 9.27 10.35
CA GLY A 638 -30.15 8.57 9.66
C GLY A 638 -31.15 7.95 10.62
N THR A 639 -31.57 8.71 11.63
CA THR A 639 -32.69 8.37 12.51
C THR A 639 -33.76 9.45 12.42
N ASN A 640 -34.80 9.40 13.26
CA ASN A 640 -35.83 10.44 13.38
C ASN A 640 -35.76 11.16 14.74
N LEU A 641 -34.55 11.25 15.31
CA LEU A 641 -34.31 11.86 16.61
C LEU A 641 -34.33 13.39 16.50
N SER A 642 -34.69 14.08 17.57
CA SER A 642 -34.89 15.53 17.57
C SER A 642 -34.67 16.17 18.94
N GLY A 643 -34.62 17.51 18.96
CA GLY A 643 -34.55 18.31 20.17
C GLY A 643 -33.13 18.72 20.57
N GLU A 644 -33.02 19.27 21.78
CA GLU A 644 -31.74 19.80 22.31
C GLU A 644 -30.96 18.70 23.04
N LEU A 645 -29.72 18.45 22.62
CA LEU A 645 -28.86 17.38 23.18
C LEU A 645 -27.57 17.90 23.82
N LEU A 646 -26.95 18.93 23.25
CA LEU A 646 -25.58 19.36 23.58
C LEU A 646 -25.38 19.68 25.07
N SER A 647 -26.38 20.27 25.74
CA SER A 647 -26.31 20.61 27.17
C SER A 647 -26.19 19.39 28.09
N SER A 648 -26.67 18.22 27.66
CA SER A 648 -26.58 16.97 28.43
C SER A 648 -25.27 16.22 28.21
N LEU A 649 -24.47 16.61 27.20
CA LEU A 649 -23.22 15.92 26.85
C LEU A 649 -21.97 16.51 27.54
N VAL A 650 -22.08 17.70 28.15
CA VAL A 650 -20.94 18.41 28.76
C VAL A 650 -20.32 17.67 29.94
N THR A 651 -21.00 16.67 30.51
CA THR A 651 -20.48 15.83 31.60
C THR A 651 -19.61 14.66 31.10
N LEU A 652 -19.59 14.40 29.79
CA LEU A 652 -18.96 13.23 29.18
C LEU A 652 -17.50 13.49 28.83
N THR A 653 -16.66 13.80 29.82
CA THR A 653 -15.27 14.27 29.59
C THR A 653 -14.34 13.22 28.94
N ASN A 654 -14.75 11.95 28.88
CA ASN A 654 -14.03 10.88 28.18
C ASN A 654 -14.41 10.75 26.69
N LEU A 655 -15.34 11.59 26.19
CA LEU A 655 -15.84 11.51 24.82
C LEU A 655 -14.73 11.83 23.80
N GLU A 656 -14.52 10.92 22.86
CA GLU A 656 -13.52 11.01 21.79
C GLU A 656 -14.17 11.25 20.42
N ASP A 657 -15.36 10.71 20.19
CA ASP A 657 -16.12 10.85 18.95
C ASP A 657 -17.58 11.22 19.26
N LEU A 658 -17.97 12.39 18.78
CA LEU A 658 -19.35 12.85 18.77
C LEU A 658 -19.79 13.07 17.33
N THR A 659 -20.61 12.15 16.82
CA THR A 659 -21.23 12.26 15.50
C THR A 659 -22.74 12.25 15.67
N ILE A 660 -23.39 13.39 15.42
CA ILE A 660 -24.84 13.56 15.48
C ILE A 660 -25.28 14.33 14.23
N ASP A 661 -25.56 13.60 13.15
CA ASP A 661 -25.85 14.21 11.84
C ASP A 661 -27.36 14.14 11.50
N GLY A 662 -27.89 15.22 10.91
CA GLY A 662 -29.32 15.40 10.63
C GLY A 662 -29.79 15.19 9.19
N GLY A 663 -28.88 14.79 8.30
CA GLY A 663 -29.17 14.65 6.87
C GLY A 663 -30.33 13.69 6.55
N ASP A 664 -30.90 13.83 5.34
CA ASP A 664 -31.86 12.86 4.82
C ASP A 664 -31.13 11.59 4.37
N TYR A 665 -31.27 10.54 5.15
CA TYR A 665 -30.75 9.21 4.85
C TYR A 665 -31.88 8.28 4.47
N SER A 666 -32.38 8.40 3.24
CA SER A 666 -33.39 7.49 2.68
C SER A 666 -34.73 7.53 3.45
N GLY A 667 -35.19 8.72 3.83
CA GLY A 667 -36.47 8.92 4.53
C GLY A 667 -36.37 9.06 6.05
N PHE A 668 -35.14 9.07 6.59
CA PHE A 668 -34.85 9.40 7.99
C PHE A 668 -34.16 10.76 8.07
N SER A 669 -34.61 11.63 8.97
CA SER A 669 -33.99 12.93 9.20
C SER A 669 -33.98 13.24 10.70
N ASN A 670 -32.79 13.49 11.24
CA ASN A 670 -32.68 14.01 12.60
C ASN A 670 -32.87 15.52 12.59
N ILE A 671 -33.56 16.02 13.60
CA ILE A 671 -33.86 17.45 13.77
C ILE A 671 -33.32 17.89 15.13
N PHE A 672 -31.99 17.88 15.26
CA PHE A 672 -31.32 18.39 16.45
C PHE A 672 -31.22 19.91 16.40
N THR A 673 -31.47 20.56 17.53
CA THR A 673 -31.50 22.02 17.66
C THR A 673 -30.72 22.49 18.89
N GLY A 674 -30.56 23.80 19.01
CA GLY A 674 -29.99 24.47 20.18
C GLY A 674 -28.54 24.91 19.98
N GLN A 675 -28.02 25.62 20.97
CA GLN A 675 -26.71 26.24 20.91
C GLN A 675 -25.63 25.37 21.57
N MET A 676 -24.39 25.49 21.09
CA MET A 676 -23.22 24.89 21.75
C MET A 676 -22.97 25.54 23.12
N PRO A 677 -23.02 24.79 24.24
CA PRO A 677 -22.72 25.32 25.56
C PRO A 677 -21.24 25.68 25.71
N THR A 678 -20.88 26.72 26.47
CA THR A 678 -19.47 27.06 26.73
C THR A 678 -18.68 25.91 27.38
N ALA A 679 -19.34 25.09 28.21
CA ALA A 679 -18.72 23.92 28.85
C ALA A 679 -18.34 22.79 27.86
N PHE A 680 -18.72 22.87 26.58
CA PHE A 680 -18.27 21.90 25.58
C PHE A 680 -16.74 21.91 25.38
N GLY A 681 -16.09 23.04 25.70
CA GLY A 681 -14.62 23.13 25.73
C GLY A 681 -13.94 22.30 26.82
N ASP A 682 -14.69 21.68 27.74
CA ASP A 682 -14.17 20.78 28.77
C ASP A 682 -14.01 19.33 28.27
N LEU A 683 -14.50 19.02 27.05
CA LEU A 683 -14.40 17.69 26.42
C LEU A 683 -13.03 17.47 25.77
N THR A 684 -11.94 17.67 26.53
CA THR A 684 -10.58 17.77 25.98
C THR A 684 -10.05 16.50 25.28
N ASN A 685 -10.72 15.36 25.44
CA ASN A 685 -10.40 14.11 24.75
C ASN A 685 -11.05 14.01 23.35
N LEU A 686 -11.89 14.97 22.95
CA LEU A 686 -12.65 14.93 21.71
C LEU A 686 -11.73 15.06 20.49
N LYS A 687 -11.83 14.07 19.60
CA LYS A 687 -11.05 13.96 18.35
C LYS A 687 -11.92 14.19 17.13
N ILE A 688 -13.17 13.75 17.18
CA ILE A 688 -14.15 13.86 16.09
C ILE A 688 -15.38 14.58 16.61
N LEU A 689 -15.75 15.67 15.95
CA LEU A 689 -17.01 16.37 16.15
C LEU A 689 -17.70 16.49 14.79
N SER A 690 -18.82 15.80 14.62
CA SER A 690 -19.72 15.96 13.49
C SER A 690 -21.11 16.28 13.98
N LEU A 691 -21.64 17.43 13.56
CA LEU A 691 -23.01 17.86 13.83
C LEU A 691 -23.78 18.14 12.53
N ALA A 692 -23.23 17.69 11.41
CA ALA A 692 -23.57 18.16 10.08
C ALA A 692 -25.05 17.96 9.75
N ARG A 693 -25.59 18.85 8.91
CA ARG A 693 -26.98 18.79 8.45
C ARG A 693 -28.01 18.84 9.59
N SER A 694 -27.71 19.55 10.67
CA SER A 694 -28.59 19.72 11.82
C SER A 694 -28.90 21.19 12.07
N SER A 695 -29.98 21.52 12.76
CA SER A 695 -30.37 22.91 13.06
C SER A 695 -29.74 23.45 14.35
N PHE A 696 -28.46 23.14 14.59
CA PHE A 696 -27.70 23.76 15.67
C PHE A 696 -27.32 25.19 15.28
N ASP A 697 -27.53 26.14 16.18
CA ASP A 697 -27.43 27.57 15.91
C ASP A 697 -26.50 28.32 16.89
N GLY A 698 -26.38 29.63 16.67
CA GLY A 698 -25.56 30.52 17.49
C GLY A 698 -24.06 30.40 17.19
N GLN A 699 -23.22 30.86 18.13
CA GLN A 699 -21.75 30.84 17.95
C GLN A 699 -21.14 29.54 18.44
N ILE A 700 -20.03 29.15 17.81
CA ILE A 700 -19.12 28.15 18.36
C ILE A 700 -18.33 28.80 19.51
N PRO A 701 -18.42 28.32 20.77
CA PRO A 701 -17.80 28.98 21.92
C PRO A 701 -16.27 29.06 21.83
N SER A 702 -15.68 30.18 22.27
CA SER A 702 -14.22 30.36 22.29
C SER A 702 -13.46 29.35 23.17
N SER A 703 -14.13 28.69 24.11
CA SER A 703 -13.59 27.58 24.90
C SER A 703 -13.23 26.35 24.06
N PHE A 704 -13.68 26.26 22.80
CA PHE A 704 -13.23 25.23 21.86
C PHE A 704 -11.72 25.25 21.60
N SER A 705 -11.05 26.36 21.89
CA SER A 705 -9.57 26.45 21.88
C SER A 705 -8.89 25.47 22.84
N ASN A 706 -9.61 24.92 23.83
CA ASN A 706 -9.11 23.88 24.73
C ASN A 706 -9.10 22.47 24.10
N LEU A 707 -9.80 22.26 22.97
CA LEU A 707 -9.98 20.94 22.36
C LEU A 707 -8.82 20.60 21.42
N THR A 708 -7.62 20.50 21.98
CA THR A 708 -6.35 20.38 21.23
C THR A 708 -6.17 19.04 20.50
N GLU A 709 -7.00 18.04 20.79
CA GLU A 709 -6.96 16.71 20.15
C GLU A 709 -7.90 16.58 18.94
N LEU A 710 -8.66 17.63 18.59
CA LEU A 710 -9.57 17.59 17.45
C LEU A 710 -8.84 17.38 16.12
N ARG A 711 -9.37 16.45 15.32
CA ARG A 711 -8.87 16.07 13.99
C ARG A 711 -9.95 16.14 12.91
N SER A 712 -11.22 16.11 13.30
CA SER A 712 -12.34 16.25 12.37
C SER A 712 -13.40 17.15 13.00
N ILE A 713 -13.67 18.27 12.36
CA ILE A 713 -14.69 19.24 12.73
C ILE A 713 -15.63 19.36 11.54
N ASN A 714 -16.76 18.67 11.62
CA ASN A 714 -17.73 18.62 10.56
C ASN A 714 -19.04 19.31 10.99
N LEU A 715 -19.19 20.56 10.60
CA LEU A 715 -20.31 21.40 10.95
C LEU A 715 -21.06 21.89 9.69
N PHE A 716 -20.86 21.25 8.54
CA PHE A 716 -21.48 21.72 7.30
C PHE A 716 -23.02 21.65 7.38
N GLU A 717 -23.69 22.57 6.70
CA GLU A 717 -25.16 22.63 6.61
C GLU A 717 -25.83 22.66 8.01
N CYS A 718 -25.25 23.45 8.91
CA CYS A 718 -25.83 23.83 10.21
C CYS A 718 -26.21 25.32 10.23
N ASP A 719 -26.79 25.83 11.32
CA ASP A 719 -27.21 27.22 11.47
C ASP A 719 -26.21 28.07 12.30
N PHE A 720 -24.92 27.70 12.35
CA PHE A 720 -23.89 28.43 13.12
C PHE A 720 -23.55 29.80 12.50
N SER A 721 -23.22 30.77 13.35
CA SER A 721 -22.82 32.14 12.97
C SER A 721 -21.89 32.76 14.01
N GLY A 722 -21.23 33.87 13.65
CA GLY A 722 -20.37 34.58 14.59
C GLY A 722 -18.96 33.99 14.70
N PRO A 723 -18.11 34.60 15.55
CA PRO A 723 -16.67 34.40 15.47
C PRO A 723 -16.29 32.96 15.81
N LEU A 724 -15.40 32.40 14.99
CA LEU A 724 -14.86 31.07 15.22
C LEU A 724 -13.85 31.03 16.39
N PRO A 725 -13.72 29.90 17.09
CA PRO A 725 -12.70 29.72 18.12
C PRO A 725 -11.29 29.71 17.52
N ASP A 726 -10.30 30.06 18.34
CA ASP A 726 -8.89 29.92 17.97
C ASP A 726 -8.47 28.44 17.96
N LEU A 727 -8.20 27.91 16.76
CA LEU A 727 -7.77 26.54 16.52
C LEU A 727 -6.26 26.41 16.27
N THR A 728 -5.45 27.41 16.63
CA THR A 728 -3.98 27.35 16.47
C THR A 728 -3.32 26.35 17.41
N GLY A 729 -4.01 25.93 18.49
CA GLY A 729 -3.54 24.97 19.48
C GLY A 729 -3.76 23.48 19.14
N LEU A 730 -4.30 23.14 17.96
CA LEU A 730 -4.54 21.75 17.57
C LEU A 730 -3.23 20.96 17.46
N THR A 731 -3.28 19.69 17.87
CA THR A 731 -2.19 18.73 17.72
C THR A 731 -2.23 18.14 16.31
N ASN A 732 -1.16 18.31 15.53
CA ASN A 732 -1.06 17.89 14.12
C ASN A 732 -2.15 18.52 13.21
N PRO A 733 -2.24 19.86 13.14
CA PRO A 733 -3.29 20.55 12.38
C PRO A 733 -3.30 20.18 10.88
N GLU A 734 -2.17 19.76 10.32
CA GLU A 734 -2.04 19.28 8.95
C GLU A 734 -2.83 17.99 8.66
N LEU A 735 -3.27 17.28 9.71
CA LEU A 735 -4.15 16.11 9.61
C LEU A 735 -5.62 16.44 9.91
N ALA A 736 -5.92 17.70 10.25
CA ALA A 736 -7.27 18.11 10.63
C ALA A 736 -8.15 18.40 9.40
N PHE A 737 -9.38 17.87 9.42
CA PHE A 737 -10.43 18.13 8.43
C PHE A 737 -11.49 19.04 9.04
N ILE A 738 -11.76 20.18 8.42
CA ILE A 738 -12.68 21.20 8.92
C ILE A 738 -13.69 21.56 7.81
N PHE A 739 -14.97 21.31 8.07
CA PHE A 739 -16.08 21.60 7.16
C PHE A 739 -17.06 22.56 7.84
N LEU A 740 -17.18 23.76 7.28
CA LEU A 740 -17.97 24.88 7.79
C LEU A 740 -18.93 25.43 6.73
N ASP A 741 -18.94 24.89 5.52
CA ASP A 741 -19.80 25.35 4.44
C ASP A 741 -21.29 25.18 4.77
N ASN A 742 -22.14 25.95 4.09
CA ASN A 742 -23.58 26.01 4.27
C ASN A 742 -24.05 26.43 5.68
N ASN A 743 -23.25 27.23 6.41
CA ASN A 743 -23.61 27.90 7.67
C ASN A 743 -23.97 29.38 7.43
N PHE A 744 -23.98 30.20 8.48
CA PHE A 744 -24.18 31.67 8.43
C PHE A 744 -22.92 32.43 8.89
N PHE A 745 -21.72 31.93 8.55
CA PHE A 745 -20.48 32.65 8.85
C PHE A 745 -20.24 33.76 7.81
N ASP A 746 -19.83 34.94 8.26
CA ASP A 746 -19.40 36.03 7.39
C ASP A 746 -17.87 36.04 7.18
N PHE A 747 -17.36 37.01 6.41
CA PHE A 747 -15.92 37.12 6.17
C PHE A 747 -15.13 37.36 7.47
N GLY A 748 -15.67 38.15 8.41
CA GLY A 748 -15.02 38.47 9.68
C GLY A 748 -14.94 37.27 10.63
N ASP A 749 -15.91 36.37 10.55
CA ASP A 749 -15.93 35.10 11.29
C ASP A 749 -14.84 34.14 10.81
N LEU A 750 -14.61 34.07 9.49
CA LEU A 750 -13.73 33.10 8.84
C LEU A 750 -12.27 33.59 8.74
N GLU A 751 -12.04 34.89 8.52
CA GLU A 751 -10.71 35.49 8.34
C GLU A 751 -9.68 35.06 9.41
N PRO A 752 -10.00 35.05 10.72
CA PRO A 752 -9.05 34.66 11.76
C PRO A 752 -8.60 33.21 11.62
N LEU A 753 -9.49 32.30 11.21
CA LEU A 753 -9.15 30.88 11.03
C LEU A 753 -8.26 30.68 9.80
N ILE A 754 -8.55 31.38 8.70
CA ILE A 754 -7.81 31.22 7.43
C ILE A 754 -6.43 31.89 7.48
N ASN A 755 -6.32 33.03 8.16
CA ASN A 755 -5.09 33.84 8.20
C ASN A 755 -4.19 33.58 9.41
N ASN A 756 -4.45 32.53 10.19
CA ASN A 756 -3.64 32.22 11.39
C ASN A 756 -2.25 31.64 11.07
N GLY A 757 -1.94 31.37 9.80
CA GLY A 757 -0.66 30.80 9.36
C GLY A 757 -0.52 29.29 9.56
N ILE A 758 -1.60 28.59 9.88
CA ILE A 758 -1.66 27.14 10.04
C ILE A 758 -2.18 26.49 8.76
N SER A 759 -1.55 25.40 8.34
CA SER A 759 -2.06 24.57 7.24
C SER A 759 -2.89 23.44 7.81
N TYR A 760 -4.16 23.39 7.44
CA TYR A 760 -5.06 22.29 7.77
C TYR A 760 -5.02 21.21 6.68
N GLY A 761 -5.34 19.97 7.03
CA GLY A 761 -5.41 18.86 6.06
C GLY A 761 -6.50 19.09 5.01
N GLN A 762 -7.67 19.56 5.45
CA GLN A 762 -8.72 20.06 4.59
C GLN A 762 -9.52 21.14 5.31
N LEU A 763 -9.84 22.23 4.62
CA LEU A 763 -10.69 23.30 5.12
C LEU A 763 -11.68 23.72 4.04
N THR A 764 -12.96 23.51 4.30
CA THR A 764 -14.07 23.86 3.41
C THR A 764 -14.99 24.82 4.13
N TYR A 765 -15.11 26.05 3.62
CA TYR A 765 -15.86 27.13 4.24
C TYR A 765 -16.83 27.82 3.28
N SER A 766 -16.97 27.33 2.04
CA SER A 766 -17.83 27.93 1.01
C SER A 766 -18.70 26.85 0.36
N PRO A 767 -19.99 27.14 0.07
CA PRO A 767 -20.67 28.42 0.22
C PRO A 767 -21.05 28.73 1.68
N GLN A 768 -21.51 29.95 1.96
CA GLN A 768 -22.23 30.30 3.20
C GLN A 768 -23.66 30.75 2.84
N ARG A 769 -24.62 30.47 3.72
CA ARG A 769 -26.00 30.93 3.63
C ARG A 769 -26.09 32.34 4.20
N THR A 770 -27.05 33.10 3.72
CA THR A 770 -27.44 34.39 4.29
C THR A 770 -28.89 34.32 4.73
N SER A 771 -29.24 34.94 5.85
CA SER A 771 -30.65 35.16 6.24
C SER A 771 -31.24 36.43 5.61
N ASP A 772 -30.49 37.01 4.68
CA ASP A 772 -30.80 38.23 3.96
C ASP A 772 -32.06 38.09 3.09
N GLN A 773 -32.85 39.16 3.00
CA GLN A 773 -34.17 39.16 2.36
C GLN A 773 -34.24 40.15 1.20
N GLU A 774 -35.12 39.86 0.23
CA GLU A 774 -35.38 40.75 -0.89
C GLU A 774 -35.97 42.09 -0.42
N GLU A 775 -35.57 43.18 -1.07
CA GLU A 775 -36.02 44.54 -0.79
C GLU A 775 -36.70 45.17 -2.01
N GLU A 776 -37.68 46.05 -1.78
CA GLU A 776 -38.33 46.83 -2.83
C GLU A 776 -38.25 48.33 -2.56
N ILE A 777 -37.68 49.09 -3.49
CA ILE A 777 -37.54 50.55 -3.43
C ILE A 777 -38.33 51.20 -4.56
N MET A 778 -39.22 52.13 -4.23
CA MET A 778 -39.99 52.92 -5.20
C MET A 778 -39.70 54.41 -5.06
N SER A 779 -39.24 55.05 -6.14
CA SER A 779 -38.80 56.46 -6.11
C SER A 779 -39.35 57.28 -7.29
N PRO A 780 -39.69 58.57 -7.12
CA PRO A 780 -39.94 59.48 -8.25
C PRO A 780 -38.65 59.86 -8.99
N PRO A 781 -38.73 60.23 -10.29
CA PRO A 781 -37.55 60.67 -11.03
C PRO A 781 -36.90 61.91 -10.42
N GLY A 782 -35.58 61.93 -10.46
CA GLY A 782 -34.74 63.03 -9.99
C GLY A 782 -34.37 62.99 -8.51
N VAL A 783 -34.71 61.91 -7.80
CA VAL A 783 -34.27 61.64 -6.42
C VAL A 783 -33.09 60.67 -6.43
N ASP A 784 -32.12 60.89 -5.55
CA ASP A 784 -31.01 59.95 -5.35
C ASP A 784 -31.50 58.73 -4.57
N ILE A 785 -31.16 57.51 -5.02
CA ILE A 785 -31.47 56.25 -4.33
C ILE A 785 -30.17 55.62 -3.87
N VAL A 786 -30.06 55.29 -2.59
CA VAL A 786 -28.88 54.60 -2.02
C VAL A 786 -29.24 53.15 -1.79
N LEU A 787 -28.48 52.24 -2.40
CA LEU A 787 -28.48 50.81 -2.15
C LEU A 787 -27.31 50.48 -1.23
N ASP A 788 -27.48 49.53 -0.32
CA ASP A 788 -26.47 49.16 0.69
C ASP A 788 -26.47 47.65 0.96
N VAL A 789 -25.32 47.15 1.40
CA VAL A 789 -25.10 45.77 1.87
C VAL A 789 -25.23 45.63 3.39
N ASP A 790 -25.46 46.71 4.14
CA ASP A 790 -25.63 46.74 5.61
C ASP A 790 -26.92 46.00 6.08
N ASP A 791 -26.98 44.69 5.80
CA ASP A 791 -27.93 43.74 6.36
C ASP A 791 -27.27 43.01 7.54
N THR A 792 -27.97 42.91 8.67
CA THR A 792 -27.42 42.32 9.90
C THR A 792 -26.93 40.88 9.75
N ASN A 793 -27.33 40.18 8.68
CA ASN A 793 -26.92 38.81 8.38
C ASN A 793 -25.71 38.71 7.44
N ILE A 794 -25.32 39.81 6.79
CA ILE A 794 -24.15 39.89 5.90
C ILE A 794 -23.04 40.74 6.55
N ASN A 795 -23.46 41.79 7.27
CA ASN A 795 -22.60 42.70 8.01
C ASN A 795 -23.21 42.91 9.42
N ARG A 796 -22.68 42.19 10.41
CA ARG A 796 -23.22 42.18 11.77
C ARG A 796 -23.09 43.55 12.45
N ASN A 797 -24.13 44.37 12.36
CA ASN A 797 -24.28 45.71 12.97
C ASN A 797 -23.39 46.83 12.36
N GLY A 798 -23.03 46.74 11.08
CA GLY A 798 -22.15 47.72 10.44
C GLY A 798 -20.69 47.69 10.92
N GLU A 799 -20.34 46.71 11.77
CA GLU A 799 -18.98 46.39 12.19
C GLU A 799 -18.48 45.20 11.38
N ASP A 800 -18.24 45.44 10.08
CA ASP A 800 -17.52 44.50 9.24
C ASP A 800 -16.08 44.41 9.79
N THR A 801 -15.82 43.38 10.58
CA THR A 801 -14.49 43.15 11.18
C THR A 801 -13.50 42.60 10.16
N ALA A 802 -14.00 42.10 9.01
CA ALA A 802 -13.16 41.64 7.92
C ALA A 802 -12.49 42.82 7.21
N MET A 803 -11.21 42.65 6.89
CA MET A 803 -10.45 43.65 6.15
C MET A 803 -10.44 43.28 4.67
N ASN A 804 -10.59 44.28 3.80
CA ASN A 804 -10.47 44.16 2.34
C ASN A 804 -11.62 43.43 1.63
N ASN A 805 -12.84 43.49 2.17
CA ASN A 805 -14.02 43.13 1.39
C ASN A 805 -14.10 43.99 0.11
N GLU A 806 -14.31 43.31 -1.01
CA GLU A 806 -14.48 43.88 -2.34
C GLU A 806 -15.94 43.70 -2.75
N TYR A 807 -16.52 44.76 -3.33
CA TYR A 807 -17.92 44.80 -3.69
C TYR A 807 -18.05 44.94 -5.20
N GLN A 808 -19.10 44.34 -5.78
CA GLN A 808 -19.48 44.60 -7.15
C GLN A 808 -21.00 44.59 -7.26
N TRP A 809 -21.58 45.75 -7.58
CA TRP A 809 -23.01 45.86 -7.82
C TRP A 809 -23.38 45.43 -9.24
N PHE A 810 -24.53 44.78 -9.36
CA PHE A 810 -25.12 44.33 -10.61
C PHE A 810 -26.50 44.96 -10.78
N LYS A 811 -26.89 45.19 -12.03
CA LYS A 811 -28.26 45.51 -12.44
C LYS A 811 -28.71 44.53 -13.50
N ASP A 812 -29.83 43.85 -13.25
CA ASP A 812 -30.43 42.87 -14.16
C ASP A 812 -29.39 41.84 -14.66
N GLY A 813 -28.49 41.40 -13.77
CA GLY A 813 -27.40 40.46 -14.04
C GLY A 813 -26.17 41.05 -14.76
N THR A 814 -26.13 42.36 -15.00
CA THR A 814 -24.97 43.05 -15.62
C THR A 814 -24.19 43.85 -14.57
N ALA A 815 -22.88 43.64 -14.47
CA ALA A 815 -22.01 44.38 -13.56
C ALA A 815 -22.03 45.89 -13.87
N ILE A 816 -22.23 46.70 -12.85
CA ILE A 816 -22.20 48.16 -12.94
C ILE A 816 -20.76 48.62 -12.81
N SER A 817 -20.21 49.20 -13.88
CA SER A 817 -18.81 49.62 -13.91
C SER A 817 -18.52 50.68 -12.84
N GLY A 818 -17.54 50.41 -11.97
CA GLY A 818 -17.10 51.32 -10.91
C GLY A 818 -18.03 51.39 -9.70
N ALA A 819 -19.00 50.49 -9.59
CA ALA A 819 -19.82 50.33 -8.39
C ALA A 819 -19.18 49.28 -7.48
N ASP A 820 -18.06 49.68 -6.85
CA ASP A 820 -17.14 48.81 -6.10
C ASP A 820 -17.12 49.08 -4.58
N ALA A 821 -18.11 49.81 -4.08
CA ALA A 821 -18.29 50.12 -2.67
C ALA A 821 -19.46 49.33 -2.04
N SER A 822 -19.46 49.24 -0.71
CA SER A 822 -20.55 48.64 0.07
C SER A 822 -21.92 49.32 -0.17
N THR A 823 -21.91 50.56 -0.63
CA THR A 823 -23.11 51.29 -1.07
C THR A 823 -23.04 51.67 -2.54
N TYR A 824 -24.17 51.64 -3.24
CA TYR A 824 -24.31 52.18 -4.59
C TYR A 824 -25.41 53.24 -4.64
N THR A 825 -25.06 54.46 -5.08
CA THR A 825 -26.03 55.56 -5.22
C THR A 825 -26.44 55.76 -6.67
N ILE A 826 -27.71 55.57 -6.97
CA ILE A 826 -28.34 55.99 -8.23
C ILE A 826 -28.62 57.48 -8.12
N VAL A 827 -27.74 58.31 -8.69
CA VAL A 827 -27.88 59.78 -8.65
C VAL A 827 -28.91 60.26 -9.66
N ASN A 828 -29.84 61.11 -9.23
CA ASN A 828 -30.90 61.70 -10.05
C ASN A 828 -31.66 60.60 -10.83
N ALA A 829 -32.18 59.61 -10.10
CA ALA A 829 -32.76 58.39 -10.68
C ALA A 829 -33.81 58.69 -11.76
N GLN A 830 -33.79 57.94 -12.86
CA GLN A 830 -34.70 58.06 -14.00
C GLN A 830 -35.46 56.75 -14.21
N PRO A 831 -36.57 56.74 -14.98
CA PRO A 831 -37.31 55.49 -15.23
C PRO A 831 -36.49 54.34 -15.81
N THR A 832 -35.42 54.66 -16.56
CA THR A 832 -34.44 53.69 -17.07
C THR A 832 -33.61 53.01 -15.99
N ASP A 833 -33.57 53.55 -14.78
CA ASP A 833 -32.83 53.00 -13.64
C ASP A 833 -33.64 51.93 -12.89
N SER A 834 -34.92 51.75 -13.24
CA SER A 834 -35.70 50.60 -12.74
C SER A 834 -35.04 49.28 -13.14
N GLY A 835 -35.08 48.29 -12.25
CA GLY A 835 -34.45 46.99 -12.43
C GLY A 835 -34.21 46.27 -11.12
N VAL A 836 -33.64 45.07 -11.20
CA VAL A 836 -33.21 44.29 -10.02
C VAL A 836 -31.73 44.51 -9.79
N TYR A 837 -31.38 44.93 -8.59
CA TYR A 837 -30.02 45.18 -8.15
C TYR A 837 -29.60 44.14 -7.11
N TYR A 838 -28.34 43.74 -7.14
CA TYR A 838 -27.73 42.93 -6.08
C TYR A 838 -26.24 43.26 -6.01
N CYS A 839 -25.61 42.91 -4.89
CA CYS A 839 -24.17 43.06 -4.70
C CYS A 839 -23.55 41.68 -4.49
N GLU A 840 -22.49 41.38 -5.23
CA GLU A 840 -21.56 40.30 -4.89
C GLU A 840 -20.47 40.89 -3.99
N ILE A 841 -20.16 40.17 -2.93
CA ILE A 841 -19.15 40.52 -1.94
C ILE A 841 -18.11 39.41 -1.96
N THR A 842 -16.85 39.78 -2.15
CA THR A 842 -15.72 38.86 -2.18
C THR A 842 -14.62 39.36 -1.26
N ASN A 843 -13.74 38.48 -0.82
CA ASN A 843 -12.59 38.88 -0.03
C ASN A 843 -11.33 38.17 -0.56
N PRO A 844 -10.25 38.90 -0.89
CA PRO A 844 -9.02 38.29 -1.42
C PRO A 844 -8.35 37.27 -0.48
N LEU A 845 -8.62 37.34 0.83
CA LEU A 845 -8.13 36.38 1.83
C LEU A 845 -8.99 35.11 1.88
N LEU A 846 -10.21 35.17 1.34
CA LEU A 846 -11.20 34.09 1.29
C LEU A 846 -11.66 33.88 -0.16
N PRO A 847 -10.75 33.49 -1.08
CA PRO A 847 -11.00 33.53 -2.51
C PRO A 847 -12.10 32.57 -3.00
N ASP A 848 -12.46 31.57 -2.19
CA ASP A 848 -13.51 30.60 -2.53
C ASP A 848 -14.89 31.06 -2.07
N LEU A 849 -15.00 32.11 -1.26
CA LEU A 849 -16.26 32.61 -0.71
C LEU A 849 -16.73 33.86 -1.46
N THR A 850 -17.92 33.74 -2.04
CA THR A 850 -18.72 34.87 -2.54
C THR A 850 -20.02 34.91 -1.74
N ILE A 851 -20.27 36.03 -1.07
CA ILE A 851 -21.57 36.30 -0.43
C ILE A 851 -22.37 37.20 -1.36
N VAL A 852 -23.62 36.85 -1.61
CA VAL A 852 -24.51 37.61 -2.51
C VAL A 852 -25.67 38.19 -1.70
N ARG A 853 -25.82 39.52 -1.76
CA ARG A 853 -27.00 40.22 -1.23
C ARG A 853 -28.25 39.78 -2.01
N ALA A 854 -29.33 39.50 -1.31
CA ALA A 854 -30.65 39.29 -1.88
C ALA A 854 -31.08 40.47 -2.76
N ASN A 855 -32.00 40.20 -3.69
CA ASN A 855 -32.39 41.16 -4.71
C ASN A 855 -33.03 42.43 -4.12
N ILE A 856 -32.56 43.59 -4.58
CA ILE A 856 -33.18 44.89 -4.35
C ILE A 856 -33.88 45.33 -5.64
N THR A 857 -35.21 45.29 -5.66
CA THR A 857 -36.01 45.72 -6.81
C THR A 857 -36.24 47.24 -6.74
N VAL A 858 -35.67 47.99 -7.68
CA VAL A 858 -35.84 49.44 -7.78
C VAL A 858 -36.84 49.77 -8.88
N THR A 859 -37.82 50.62 -8.58
CA THR A 859 -38.80 51.15 -9.54
C THR A 859 -38.82 52.68 -9.51
N VAL A 860 -38.57 53.30 -10.66
CA VAL A 860 -38.54 54.76 -10.85
C VAL A 860 -39.56 55.18 -11.91
N GLU A 861 -40.50 56.08 -11.60
CA GLU A 861 -41.57 56.41 -12.56
C GLU A 861 -42.05 57.88 -12.54
N ASP A 862 -42.19 58.49 -13.73
CA ASP A 862 -42.58 59.90 -13.97
C ASP A 862 -43.89 60.32 -13.30
N ASN A 863 -44.83 59.39 -13.19
CA ASN A 863 -46.09 59.55 -12.52
C ASN A 863 -46.35 58.27 -11.75
N LEU A 864 -45.92 58.22 -10.49
CA LEU A 864 -46.30 57.11 -9.64
C LEU A 864 -47.80 57.20 -9.41
N SER A 865 -48.51 56.40 -10.20
CA SER A 865 -49.96 56.33 -10.24
C SER A 865 -50.50 56.03 -8.84
N THR A 866 -51.66 56.59 -8.50
CA THR A 866 -52.47 56.09 -7.37
C THR A 866 -53.15 54.76 -7.69
N GLU A 867 -53.05 54.26 -8.93
CA GLU A 867 -53.52 52.93 -9.31
C GLU A 867 -52.43 51.87 -9.11
N ASP A 868 -52.90 50.72 -8.62
CA ASP A 868 -52.15 49.62 -8.01
C ASP A 868 -50.97 49.09 -8.85
N PHE A 869 -49.76 49.15 -8.29
CA PHE A 869 -48.65 48.29 -8.70
C PHE A 869 -48.89 46.88 -8.15
N LYS A 870 -49.35 45.99 -9.03
CA LYS A 870 -49.60 44.55 -8.83
C LYS A 870 -50.59 44.17 -7.69
N ASN A 871 -51.64 43.46 -8.09
CA ASN A 871 -52.62 42.74 -7.27
C ASN A 871 -53.48 43.55 -6.29
N GLY A 872 -54.81 43.42 -6.42
CA GLY A 872 -55.83 44.11 -5.62
C GLY A 872 -55.97 43.63 -4.17
N GLU A 873 -54.88 43.35 -3.45
CA GLU A 873 -54.86 42.64 -2.15
C GLU A 873 -55.10 43.50 -0.91
N TYR A 874 -54.78 44.81 -0.94
CA TYR A 874 -55.31 45.77 0.04
C TYR A 874 -55.64 47.13 -0.58
N LYS A 875 -56.59 47.87 -0.01
CA LYS A 875 -56.99 49.21 -0.48
C LYS A 875 -56.71 50.25 0.59
N ILE A 876 -56.19 51.39 0.16
CA ILE A 876 -56.04 52.56 1.02
C ILE A 876 -57.05 53.64 0.64
N PHE A 877 -57.78 54.17 1.62
CA PHE A 877 -58.77 55.22 1.38
C PHE A 877 -59.04 56.06 2.65
N PRO A 878 -59.41 57.35 2.52
CA PRO A 878 -59.35 58.13 1.28
C PRO A 878 -57.91 58.39 0.86
N ASN A 879 -57.67 58.49 -0.44
CA ASN A 879 -56.39 58.93 -1.01
C ASN A 879 -56.70 59.85 -2.20
N PRO A 880 -56.51 61.18 -2.09
CA PRO A 880 -55.84 61.90 -1.01
C PRO A 880 -56.52 61.80 0.36
N ALA A 881 -55.72 61.73 1.42
CA ALA A 881 -56.09 61.57 2.82
C ALA A 881 -55.93 62.91 3.58
N THR A 882 -56.79 63.16 4.57
CA THR A 882 -56.69 64.34 5.46
C THR A 882 -56.09 63.93 6.79
N ASP A 883 -56.88 63.45 7.74
CA ASP A 883 -56.36 63.19 9.09
C ASP A 883 -56.08 61.71 9.35
N TRP A 884 -56.56 60.84 8.47
CA TRP A 884 -56.51 59.40 8.62
C TRP A 884 -56.51 58.68 7.27
N ILE A 885 -55.93 57.50 7.23
CA ILE A 885 -55.96 56.58 6.10
C ILE A 885 -56.43 55.21 6.57
N SER A 886 -57.46 54.67 5.91
CA SER A 886 -57.94 53.30 6.14
C SER A 886 -57.24 52.34 5.21
N ILE A 887 -56.93 51.16 5.70
CA ILE A 887 -56.27 50.04 5.04
C ILE A 887 -57.23 48.86 5.10
N GLN A 888 -57.77 48.47 3.96
CA GLN A 888 -58.65 47.31 3.82
C GLN A 888 -57.87 46.17 3.17
N THR A 889 -57.43 45.19 3.94
CA THR A 889 -56.81 43.94 3.46
C THR A 889 -57.88 42.91 3.06
N GLN A 890 -57.59 41.98 2.13
CA GLN A 890 -58.55 40.95 1.69
C GLN A 890 -58.98 39.91 2.75
N SER A 891 -58.29 39.77 3.89
CA SER A 891 -58.53 38.64 4.81
C SER A 891 -58.63 38.93 6.32
N GLY A 892 -58.59 40.20 6.76
CA GLY A 892 -58.73 40.52 8.19
C GLY A 892 -57.60 39.97 9.09
N THR A 893 -56.45 39.65 8.50
CA THR A 893 -55.23 39.22 9.18
C THR A 893 -54.57 40.37 9.93
N ASP A 894 -53.91 40.05 11.04
CA ASP A 894 -53.01 41.01 11.70
C ASP A 894 -51.95 41.45 10.68
N ALA A 895 -51.69 42.74 10.63
CA ALA A 895 -50.80 43.33 9.65
C ALA A 895 -49.96 44.42 10.33
N PHE A 896 -48.81 44.74 9.75
CA PHE A 896 -47.93 45.77 10.26
C PHE A 896 -47.76 46.85 9.21
N ALA A 897 -48.07 48.09 9.55
CA ALA A 897 -48.01 49.21 8.63
C ALA A 897 -46.88 50.18 9.01
N GLN A 898 -46.03 50.52 8.05
CA GLN A 898 -44.92 51.46 8.20
C GLN A 898 -45.12 52.62 7.24
N VAL A 899 -45.04 53.86 7.74
CA VAL A 899 -45.20 55.08 6.94
C VAL A 899 -43.86 55.78 6.78
N PHE A 900 -43.50 56.09 5.55
CA PHE A 900 -42.23 56.70 5.17
C PHE A 900 -42.48 58.03 4.45
N ASP A 901 -41.51 58.95 4.53
CA ASP A 901 -41.48 60.09 3.60
C ASP A 901 -41.09 59.64 2.18
N VAL A 902 -41.15 60.57 1.21
CA VAL A 902 -40.82 60.28 -0.20
C VAL A 902 -39.37 59.88 -0.44
N ASN A 903 -38.47 60.09 0.54
CA ASN A 903 -37.06 59.71 0.47
C ASN A 903 -36.81 58.36 1.17
N GLY A 904 -37.88 57.63 1.56
CA GLY A 904 -37.76 56.32 2.22
C GLY A 904 -37.45 56.39 3.71
N LYS A 905 -37.42 57.58 4.34
CA LYS A 905 -37.21 57.68 5.78
C LYS A 905 -38.45 57.24 6.53
N LEU A 906 -38.32 56.24 7.41
CA LEU A 906 -39.40 55.82 8.29
C LEU A 906 -39.82 56.97 9.21
N LEU A 907 -41.10 57.31 9.17
CA LEU A 907 -41.69 58.36 10.00
C LEU A 907 -42.34 57.77 11.25
N PHE A 908 -43.11 56.70 11.07
CA PHE A 908 -43.73 55.94 12.15
C PHE A 908 -44.29 54.61 11.63
N GLU A 909 -44.60 53.71 12.55
CA GLU A 909 -45.17 52.41 12.25
C GLU A 909 -46.31 52.06 13.20
N ARG A 910 -47.14 51.10 12.82
CA ARG A 910 -48.36 50.74 13.53
C ARG A 910 -48.80 49.32 13.22
N GLN A 911 -49.04 48.55 14.27
CA GLN A 911 -49.70 47.25 14.15
C GLN A 911 -51.21 47.44 13.90
N LEU A 912 -51.72 46.68 12.95
CA LEU A 912 -53.11 46.61 12.53
C LEU A 912 -53.68 45.27 13.01
N SER A 913 -54.94 45.31 13.42
CA SER A 913 -55.72 44.13 13.79
C SER A 913 -57.08 44.19 13.10
N ALA A 914 -57.86 43.11 13.20
CA ALA A 914 -59.24 43.09 12.69
C ALA A 914 -60.13 44.25 13.22
N GLU A 915 -59.80 44.86 14.36
CA GLU A 915 -60.52 46.00 14.94
C GLU A 915 -59.95 47.38 14.53
N ILE A 916 -58.68 47.46 14.13
CA ILE A 916 -57.98 48.70 13.79
C ILE A 916 -57.45 48.62 12.37
N THR A 917 -58.25 49.15 11.43
CA THR A 917 -57.90 49.22 10.01
C THR A 917 -57.52 50.63 9.56
N ALA A 918 -57.48 51.61 10.47
CA ALA A 918 -57.20 53.00 10.15
C ALA A 918 -56.00 53.55 10.94
N ILE A 919 -55.17 54.32 10.24
CA ILE A 919 -53.98 54.97 10.77
C ILE A 919 -54.18 56.48 10.76
N ALA A 920 -53.90 57.13 11.89
CA ALA A 920 -53.88 58.58 11.99
C ALA A 920 -52.61 59.14 11.34
N ILE A 921 -52.78 60.16 10.49
CA ILE A 921 -51.73 60.80 9.71
C ILE A 921 -51.76 62.33 9.86
N ASP A 922 -52.50 62.84 10.85
CA ASP A 922 -52.66 64.27 11.15
C ASP A 922 -51.35 64.95 11.54
N GLN A 923 -50.40 64.16 12.05
CA GLN A 923 -49.03 64.59 12.34
C GLN A 923 -48.18 64.86 11.07
N LEU A 924 -48.62 64.40 9.90
CA LEU A 924 -47.88 64.58 8.65
C LEU A 924 -48.19 65.93 8.02
N ALA A 925 -47.16 66.58 7.48
CA ALA A 925 -47.33 67.79 6.68
C ALA A 925 -48.04 67.47 5.35
N ALA A 926 -48.66 68.47 4.71
CA ALA A 926 -49.22 68.27 3.38
C ALA A 926 -48.12 67.83 2.41
N GLY A 927 -48.30 66.69 1.75
CA GLY A 927 -47.22 66.03 1.00
C GLY A 927 -47.57 64.62 0.57
N MET A 928 -46.67 63.99 -0.19
CA MET A 928 -46.78 62.59 -0.58
C MET A 928 -46.03 61.72 0.42
N TYR A 929 -46.54 60.53 0.71
CA TYR A 929 -45.97 59.57 1.64
C TYR A 929 -46.09 58.16 1.09
N LEU A 930 -45.23 57.27 1.59
CA LEU A 930 -45.29 55.83 1.32
C LEU A 930 -45.86 55.12 2.55
N ILE A 931 -46.63 54.07 2.33
CA ILE A 931 -47.11 53.17 3.37
C ILE A 931 -46.84 51.72 2.96
N SER A 932 -45.99 51.02 3.70
CA SER A 932 -45.76 49.59 3.55
C SER A 932 -46.68 48.83 4.50
N VAL A 933 -47.36 47.80 4.02
CA VAL A 933 -48.21 46.92 4.84
C VAL A 933 -47.68 45.49 4.70
N THR A 934 -47.29 44.91 5.83
CA THR A 934 -46.76 43.56 5.95
C THR A 934 -47.79 42.64 6.63
N THR A 935 -48.01 41.47 6.07
CA THR A 935 -48.73 40.33 6.67
C THR A 935 -47.80 39.11 6.68
N ASP A 936 -48.22 38.01 7.32
CA ASP A 936 -47.40 36.79 7.51
C ASP A 936 -46.74 36.25 6.22
N ASN A 937 -47.31 36.55 5.04
CA ASN A 937 -46.82 36.03 3.77
C ASN A 937 -46.45 37.11 2.76
N MET A 938 -46.63 38.41 3.07
CA MET A 938 -46.53 39.48 2.07
C MET A 938 -46.12 40.82 2.67
N LYS A 939 -45.31 41.59 1.95
CA LYS A 939 -45.07 43.01 2.22
C LYS A 939 -45.35 43.79 0.95
N THR A 940 -46.19 44.83 1.05
CA THR A 940 -46.56 45.61 -0.14
C THR A 940 -46.68 47.08 0.21
N THR A 941 -46.07 47.94 -0.61
CA THR A 941 -45.99 49.38 -0.37
C THR A 941 -46.89 50.16 -1.32
N LYS A 942 -47.64 51.14 -0.80
CA LYS A 942 -48.52 52.06 -1.55
C LYS A 942 -48.23 53.51 -1.24
N ARG A 943 -48.68 54.41 -2.11
CA ARG A 943 -48.58 55.87 -1.93
C ARG A 943 -49.87 56.46 -1.44
N PHE A 944 -49.79 57.43 -0.54
CA PHE A 944 -50.91 58.31 -0.26
C PHE A 944 -50.50 59.78 -0.21
N VAL A 945 -51.44 60.64 -0.59
CA VAL A 945 -51.29 62.09 -0.54
C VAL A 945 -51.95 62.61 0.73
N LYS A 946 -51.19 63.23 1.63
CA LYS A 946 -51.71 64.02 2.74
C LYS A 946 -52.07 65.41 2.23
N GLN A 947 -53.35 65.79 2.34
CA GLN A 947 -53.82 67.15 2.06
C GLN A 947 -53.46 68.13 3.17
#